data_AF-A0A5C6FVE0-F1
#
_entry.id   AF-A0A5C6FVE0-F1
#
_cell.length_a   1.000
_cell.length_b   1.000
_cell.length_c   1.000
_cell.angle_alpha   90.00
_cell.angle_beta   90.00
_cell.angle_gamma   90.00
#
_symmetry.space_group_name_H-M   'P 1'
#
loop_
_entity.id
_entity.type
_entity.pdbx_description
1 polymer ?
#
loop_
_entity_poly.entity_id
_entity_poly.type
_entity_poly.pdbx_seq_one_letter_code
_entity_poly.pdbx_strand_id
1 'polypeptide(L)'
;MDANRSIRSWHDLDLTIQDGVVFIQTTGNDPYLWLSLPSRPELQTDWMLDLEYFCPDGINSVQAHLGLQARAAGMVDLESFAKAEGWMPYAINLDQLRRENTKGTDTSAIRIDLGRRANRHIKIRRLQTRPMSDRELAIRRKSEGKKKAQQALAASIRGYHQRSWPARIDRISAEPDAIRVEGSFAVDMTDAPVYLIRRNVHSITALAASENELANRWIVQKGNDGQSFTCRIPNATAGSAAQWGDRFQLVRQDAPPQSFTPLSAAHWFSPDLSVASAPTGQEHHQVRKGLTCLTTRFPMTMLDELGLQHGSININMNSLVRQVGNGNDAIYQLDEAGFRRLDATVSYLSKARIQLAGILLIPNSPTAPLVHPDADPAATYAMPNLVDQAHAQAYRAVVIELARRYGSNSDAGTIDHWIIHNEVDYGWQWTNMGPQPMDIFMDHYVRSMRMVDSVVRHFNTNARVFISLTHRWNAQDCQENKTYAPKAMLQWLQKHGQTEGDFPWGVAYHPYPQSLWESDTWNDDLPTESFDTPLITIKNLSVLDRFLNQPEWLDSSGRVRPVICSEQGFHAPETDDASLQRQSAALVYTWKQLSDLGSIIAFDYHRPIDHPNEGGLRLGLRGLVSKRHPLGPAKPAWSTYQALGTEAEMQLRQTFQQHWQPSGRNH
;
A
#
# COMPACT_ATOMS: atom_id res chain seq x y z
N MET A 1 12.95 -35.01 -27.39
CA MET A 1 11.91 -35.92 -27.92
C MET A 1 11.66 -35.53 -29.37
N ASP A 2 11.25 -36.46 -30.23
CA ASP A 2 10.68 -36.05 -31.52
C ASP A 2 9.31 -35.43 -31.27
N ALA A 3 9.13 -34.15 -31.66
CA ALA A 3 7.86 -33.46 -31.55
C ALA A 3 6.71 -34.23 -32.22
N ASN A 4 7.03 -34.97 -33.29
CA ASN A 4 6.13 -35.87 -34.03
C ASN A 4 5.52 -37.00 -33.19
N ARG A 5 6.09 -37.37 -32.03
CA ARG A 5 5.58 -38.46 -31.18
C ARG A 5 4.97 -37.99 -29.86
N SER A 6 4.97 -36.68 -29.63
CA SER A 6 4.62 -36.11 -28.32
C SER A 6 3.22 -35.50 -28.31
N ILE A 7 2.65 -35.04 -29.42
CA ILE A 7 1.30 -34.42 -29.41
C ILE A 7 0.22 -35.51 -29.49
N ARG A 8 -0.69 -35.55 -28.50
CA ARG A 8 -1.79 -36.55 -28.43
C ARG A 8 -3.07 -36.06 -29.09
N SER A 9 -3.47 -34.83 -28.79
CA SER A 9 -4.70 -34.20 -29.27
C SER A 9 -4.63 -32.69 -29.09
N TRP A 10 -5.52 -31.95 -29.72
CA TRP A 10 -5.63 -30.50 -29.63
C TRP A 10 -7.06 -30.05 -29.87
N HIS A 11 -7.36 -28.80 -29.52
CA HIS A 11 -8.66 -28.15 -29.67
C HIS A 11 -8.45 -26.68 -30.01
N ASP A 12 -9.28 -26.11 -30.88
CA ASP A 12 -9.16 -24.73 -31.39
C ASP A 12 -7.74 -24.40 -31.92
N LEU A 13 -7.06 -25.39 -32.52
CA LEU A 13 -5.75 -25.25 -33.14
C LEU A 13 -5.74 -25.89 -34.54
N ASP A 14 -5.19 -25.17 -35.51
CA ASP A 14 -4.69 -25.73 -36.76
C ASP A 14 -3.19 -26.02 -36.60
N LEU A 15 -2.79 -27.27 -36.82
CA LEU A 15 -1.44 -27.74 -36.51
C LEU A 15 -0.81 -28.47 -37.70
N THR A 16 0.41 -28.08 -38.05
CA THR A 16 1.25 -28.80 -39.03
C THR A 16 2.63 -29.02 -38.46
N ILE A 17 3.26 -30.15 -38.80
CA ILE A 17 4.62 -30.46 -38.34
C ILE A 17 5.52 -30.61 -39.57
N GLN A 18 6.59 -29.83 -39.59
CA GLN A 18 7.59 -29.85 -40.67
C GLN A 18 8.99 -29.74 -40.05
N ASP A 19 9.90 -30.64 -40.45
CA ASP A 19 11.31 -30.63 -40.03
C ASP A 19 11.52 -30.53 -38.50
N GLY A 20 10.67 -31.22 -37.73
CA GLY A 20 10.73 -31.22 -36.27
C GLY A 20 10.23 -29.94 -35.59
N VAL A 21 9.62 -29.03 -36.37
CA VAL A 21 8.95 -27.82 -35.90
C VAL A 21 7.44 -28.01 -35.99
N VAL A 22 6.75 -27.70 -34.90
CA VAL A 22 5.29 -27.68 -34.81
C VAL A 22 4.81 -26.26 -35.11
N PHE A 23 4.07 -26.07 -36.18
CA PHE A 23 3.44 -24.82 -36.56
C PHE A 23 1.98 -24.87 -36.09
N ILE A 24 1.58 -23.87 -35.31
CA ILE A 24 0.29 -23.80 -34.65
C ILE A 24 -0.35 -22.46 -35.03
N GLN A 25 -1.58 -22.50 -35.51
CA GLN A 25 -2.46 -21.35 -35.60
C GLN A 25 -3.64 -21.57 -34.66
N THR A 26 -3.89 -20.65 -33.72
CA THR A 26 -5.10 -20.73 -32.88
C THR A 26 -6.32 -20.36 -33.72
N THR A 27 -7.43 -21.09 -33.57
CA THR A 27 -8.64 -20.91 -34.41
C THR A 27 -9.89 -20.51 -33.64
N GLY A 28 -9.90 -20.67 -32.31
CA GLY A 28 -11.05 -20.35 -31.45
C GLY A 28 -10.69 -19.68 -30.12
N ASN A 29 -11.58 -19.84 -29.13
CA ASN A 29 -11.50 -19.16 -27.83
C ASN A 29 -10.95 -20.07 -26.71
N ASP A 30 -10.76 -21.37 -26.97
CA ASP A 30 -10.10 -22.32 -26.06
C ASP A 30 -9.00 -23.13 -26.76
N PRO A 31 -7.95 -22.47 -27.30
CA PRO A 31 -6.84 -23.13 -27.98
C PRO A 31 -5.95 -23.91 -27.01
N TYR A 32 -5.89 -25.24 -27.15
CA TYR A 32 -5.00 -26.07 -26.32
C TYR A 32 -4.45 -27.30 -27.05
N LEU A 33 -3.34 -27.83 -26.53
CA LEU A 33 -2.75 -29.08 -26.99
C LEU A 33 -2.32 -29.98 -25.83
N TRP A 34 -2.39 -31.28 -26.08
CA TRP A 34 -1.96 -32.33 -25.17
C TRP A 34 -0.63 -32.91 -25.61
N LEU A 35 0.33 -32.94 -24.69
CA LEU A 35 1.65 -33.55 -24.88
C LEU A 35 1.81 -34.80 -24.02
N SER A 36 2.24 -35.90 -24.63
CA SER A 36 2.83 -37.06 -23.97
C SER A 36 4.18 -36.68 -23.38
N LEU A 37 4.38 -37.05 -22.11
CA LEU A 37 5.66 -36.98 -21.42
C LEU A 37 6.25 -38.39 -21.32
N PRO A 38 7.58 -38.55 -21.49
CA PRO A 38 8.22 -39.85 -21.37
C PRO A 38 8.15 -40.37 -19.93
N SER A 39 8.23 -41.68 -19.77
CA SER A 39 8.33 -42.32 -18.46
C SER A 39 9.55 -41.79 -17.71
N ARG A 40 9.32 -41.20 -16.54
CA ARG A 40 10.37 -40.56 -15.72
C ARG A 40 10.90 -41.60 -14.71
N PRO A 41 12.21 -41.87 -14.66
CA PRO A 41 12.78 -42.72 -13.62
C PRO A 41 12.78 -41.98 -12.27
N GLU A 42 12.18 -42.61 -11.26
CA GLU A 42 12.18 -42.29 -9.81
C GLU A 42 11.67 -40.92 -9.31
N LEU A 43 10.92 -41.00 -8.21
CA LEU A 43 10.38 -39.90 -7.41
C LEU A 43 11.50 -39.20 -6.60
N GLN A 44 12.39 -38.43 -7.23
CA GLN A 44 13.30 -37.54 -6.48
C GLN A 44 14.04 -36.46 -7.29
N THR A 45 13.76 -36.31 -8.60
CA THR A 45 14.33 -35.24 -9.43
C THR A 45 13.25 -34.26 -9.88
N ASP A 46 13.53 -32.96 -9.81
CA ASP A 46 12.63 -31.93 -10.31
C ASP A 46 12.69 -31.86 -11.83
N TRP A 47 11.59 -32.18 -12.51
CA TRP A 47 11.56 -32.29 -13.97
C TRP A 47 11.05 -31.01 -14.65
N MET A 48 11.75 -30.58 -15.68
CA MET A 48 11.36 -29.49 -16.56
C MET A 48 10.83 -30.03 -17.89
N LEU A 49 9.78 -29.42 -18.42
CA LEU A 49 9.46 -29.47 -19.85
C LEU A 49 10.09 -28.27 -20.53
N ASP A 50 11.05 -28.52 -21.39
CA ASP A 50 11.87 -27.53 -22.07
C ASP A 50 11.50 -27.53 -23.56
N LEU A 51 11.30 -26.34 -24.12
CA LEU A 51 11.00 -26.13 -25.54
C LEU A 51 11.55 -24.79 -26.01
N GLU A 52 11.61 -24.62 -27.33
CA GLU A 52 11.80 -23.30 -27.94
C GLU A 52 10.54 -22.90 -28.70
N TYR A 53 10.17 -21.63 -28.59
CA TYR A 53 9.02 -21.07 -29.32
C TYR A 53 9.41 -19.87 -30.19
N PHE A 54 8.59 -19.61 -31.19
CA PHE A 54 8.57 -18.40 -32.01
C PHE A 54 7.12 -17.92 -32.05
N CYS A 55 6.86 -16.69 -31.62
CA CYS A 55 5.49 -16.19 -31.45
C CYS A 55 5.44 -14.67 -31.65
N PRO A 56 5.24 -14.18 -32.89
CA PRO A 56 5.30 -12.74 -33.20
C PRO A 56 4.27 -11.92 -32.40
N ASP A 57 3.11 -12.51 -32.16
CA ASP A 57 1.99 -11.84 -31.50
C ASP A 57 2.04 -11.86 -29.97
N GLY A 58 2.85 -12.76 -29.41
CA GLY A 58 2.80 -13.14 -28.00
C GLY A 58 1.49 -13.83 -27.59
N ILE A 59 1.51 -14.54 -26.48
CA ILE A 59 0.34 -15.19 -25.88
C ILE A 59 0.35 -14.92 -24.38
N ASN A 60 -0.70 -14.25 -23.92
CA ASN A 60 -0.95 -14.05 -22.50
C ASN A 60 -1.82 -15.19 -21.96
N SER A 61 -1.80 -15.38 -20.64
CA SER A 61 -2.63 -16.38 -19.96
C SER A 61 -2.38 -17.80 -20.47
N VAL A 62 -1.10 -18.15 -20.68
CA VAL A 62 -0.71 -19.53 -20.92
C VAL A 62 -0.94 -20.31 -19.64
N GLN A 63 -1.59 -21.45 -19.72
CA GLN A 63 -1.87 -22.29 -18.55
C GLN A 63 -1.46 -23.73 -18.84
N ALA A 64 -1.16 -24.49 -17.78
CA ALA A 64 -0.91 -25.91 -17.94
C ALA A 64 -1.45 -26.75 -16.79
N HIS A 65 -1.66 -28.04 -17.09
CA HIS A 65 -2.07 -29.03 -16.12
C HIS A 65 -1.45 -30.40 -16.44
N LEU A 66 -1.10 -31.13 -15.39
CA LEU A 66 -0.44 -32.43 -15.48
C LEU A 66 -1.42 -33.56 -15.16
N GLY A 67 -1.60 -34.52 -16.07
CA GLY A 67 -2.48 -35.68 -15.91
C GLY A 67 -3.40 -35.92 -17.10
N LEU A 68 -3.94 -37.14 -17.25
CA LEU A 68 -4.72 -37.54 -18.44
C LEU A 68 -6.14 -36.94 -18.55
N GLN A 69 -6.70 -36.41 -17.47
CA GLN A 69 -8.07 -35.89 -17.42
C GLN A 69 -8.17 -34.49 -16.81
N ALA A 70 -7.32 -33.56 -17.26
CA ALA A 70 -7.37 -32.16 -16.81
C ALA A 70 -8.77 -31.56 -16.99
N ARG A 71 -9.53 -31.40 -15.90
CA ARG A 71 -10.71 -30.53 -15.88
C ARG A 71 -10.24 -29.07 -15.81
N ALA A 72 -11.08 -28.12 -16.24
CA ALA A 72 -10.80 -26.68 -16.11
C ALA A 72 -10.43 -26.27 -14.67
N ALA A 73 -10.91 -27.03 -13.66
CA ALA A 73 -10.45 -26.93 -12.29
C ALA A 73 -9.06 -27.55 -12.13
N GLY A 74 -8.03 -26.72 -11.91
CA GLY A 74 -6.67 -27.17 -11.58
C GLY A 74 -5.59 -26.76 -12.58
N MET A 75 -5.90 -25.91 -13.56
CA MET A 75 -4.89 -25.27 -14.40
C MET A 75 -3.97 -24.37 -13.55
N VAL A 76 -2.68 -24.36 -13.86
CA VAL A 76 -1.69 -23.47 -13.27
C VAL A 76 -1.29 -22.43 -14.31
N ASP A 77 -1.36 -21.15 -13.95
CA ASP A 77 -0.88 -20.06 -14.79
C ASP A 77 0.64 -20.16 -14.98
N LEU A 78 1.06 -20.09 -16.24
CA LEU A 78 2.46 -20.09 -16.63
C LEU A 78 2.89 -18.71 -17.13
N GLU A 79 4.19 -18.55 -17.35
CA GLU A 79 4.72 -17.36 -18.01
C GLU A 79 4.11 -17.20 -19.41
N SER A 80 3.79 -15.96 -19.77
CA SER A 80 3.25 -15.67 -21.11
C SER A 80 4.32 -15.90 -22.18
N PHE A 81 3.92 -16.34 -23.37
CA PHE A 81 4.82 -16.29 -24.51
C PHE A 81 5.00 -14.82 -24.90
N ALA A 82 6.20 -14.29 -24.72
CA ALA A 82 6.52 -12.94 -25.14
C ALA A 82 6.44 -12.83 -26.67
N LYS A 83 6.29 -11.61 -27.18
CA LYS A 83 6.44 -11.35 -28.61
C LYS A 83 7.87 -11.68 -29.04
N ALA A 84 8.00 -12.61 -29.97
CA ALA A 84 9.29 -13.13 -30.41
C ALA A 84 9.28 -13.40 -31.91
N GLU A 85 10.06 -12.62 -32.65
CA GLU A 85 10.39 -12.83 -34.06
C GLU A 85 11.70 -13.66 -34.22
N GLY A 86 12.10 -14.34 -33.16
CA GLY A 86 13.21 -15.29 -33.10
C GLY A 86 12.87 -16.45 -32.17
N TRP A 87 13.67 -17.52 -32.20
CA TRP A 87 13.48 -18.67 -31.32
C TRP A 87 13.88 -18.33 -29.87
N MET A 88 12.93 -18.48 -28.95
CA MET A 88 13.09 -18.19 -27.52
C MET A 88 12.97 -19.47 -26.71
N PRO A 89 13.84 -19.70 -25.71
CA PRO A 89 13.69 -20.82 -24.79
C PRO A 89 12.48 -20.61 -23.89
N TYR A 90 11.84 -21.71 -23.49
CA TYR A 90 10.73 -21.73 -22.56
C TYR A 90 10.76 -23.03 -21.76
N ALA A 91 10.64 -22.92 -20.45
CA ALA A 91 10.74 -24.06 -19.55
C ALA A 91 9.61 -24.05 -18.52
N ILE A 92 8.98 -25.20 -18.32
CA ILE A 92 7.88 -25.40 -17.38
C ILE A 92 8.35 -26.36 -16.30
N ASN A 93 8.28 -25.96 -15.04
CA ASN A 93 8.54 -26.88 -13.93
C ASN A 93 7.33 -27.80 -13.73
N LEU A 94 7.49 -29.08 -14.08
CA LEU A 94 6.41 -30.06 -14.04
C LEU A 94 5.97 -30.41 -12.63
N ASP A 95 6.82 -30.18 -11.62
CA ASP A 95 6.51 -30.45 -10.22
C ASP A 95 5.75 -29.31 -9.53
N GLN A 96 5.72 -28.12 -10.14
CA GLN A 96 4.85 -27.01 -9.69
C GLN A 96 3.42 -27.12 -10.22
N LEU A 97 3.17 -28.00 -11.21
CA LEU A 97 1.84 -28.23 -11.73
C LEU A 97 1.02 -29.02 -10.70
N ARG A 98 -0.22 -28.59 -10.45
CA ARG A 98 -1.16 -29.35 -9.61
C ARG A 98 -1.34 -30.75 -10.19
N ARG A 99 -1.16 -31.78 -9.35
CA ARG A 99 -1.49 -33.17 -9.66
C ARG A 99 -2.93 -33.39 -9.22
N GLU A 100 -3.78 -33.99 -10.05
CA GLU A 100 -5.13 -34.36 -9.60
C GLU A 100 -5.05 -35.31 -8.40
N ASN A 101 -5.84 -35.02 -7.37
CA ASN A 101 -5.99 -35.84 -6.18
C ASN A 101 -7.03 -36.95 -6.47
N THR A 102 -6.81 -37.72 -7.53
CA THR A 102 -7.56 -38.95 -7.82
C THR A 102 -6.57 -40.10 -7.81
N LYS A 103 -7.02 -41.30 -7.45
CA LYS A 103 -6.18 -42.50 -7.27
C LYS A 103 -5.42 -42.98 -8.54
N GLY A 104 -5.36 -42.17 -9.60
CA GLY A 104 -4.59 -42.41 -10.83
C GLY A 104 -3.28 -41.62 -10.82
N THR A 105 -2.16 -42.33 -10.75
CA THR A 105 -0.80 -41.78 -10.73
C THR A 105 -0.25 -41.45 -12.13
N ASP A 106 -1.09 -41.28 -13.14
CA ASP A 106 -0.64 -41.17 -14.53
C ASP A 106 -0.27 -39.73 -14.92
N THR A 107 1.00 -39.39 -14.72
CA THR A 107 1.63 -38.12 -15.12
C THR A 107 2.25 -38.18 -16.53
N SER A 108 1.79 -39.10 -17.39
CA SER A 108 2.33 -39.29 -18.74
C SER A 108 1.85 -38.25 -19.76
N ALA A 109 1.05 -37.26 -19.34
CA ALA A 109 0.59 -36.18 -20.22
C ALA A 109 0.49 -34.82 -19.52
N ILE A 110 0.64 -33.76 -20.31
CA ILE A 110 0.42 -32.36 -19.92
C ILE A 110 -0.47 -31.68 -20.96
N ARG A 111 -1.44 -30.90 -20.49
CA ARG A 111 -2.22 -29.97 -21.31
C ARG A 111 -1.59 -28.58 -21.22
N ILE A 112 -1.43 -27.91 -22.36
CA ILE A 112 -1.00 -26.52 -22.42
C ILE A 112 -2.07 -25.71 -23.16
N ASP A 113 -2.64 -24.73 -22.47
CA ASP A 113 -3.59 -23.76 -23.03
C ASP A 113 -2.82 -22.54 -23.53
N LEU A 114 -3.15 -22.11 -24.74
CA LEU A 114 -2.48 -21.04 -25.48
C LEU A 114 -3.33 -19.75 -25.49
N GLY A 115 -3.86 -19.41 -24.32
CA GLY A 115 -4.71 -18.22 -24.11
C GLY A 115 -6.13 -18.41 -24.62
N ARG A 116 -6.80 -17.32 -25.02
CA ARG A 116 -8.22 -17.31 -25.44
C ARG A 116 -8.49 -16.63 -26.78
N ARG A 117 -7.44 -16.39 -27.57
CA ARG A 117 -7.55 -15.60 -28.82
C ARG A 117 -7.23 -16.46 -30.02
N ALA A 118 -8.10 -16.41 -31.03
CA ALA A 118 -7.85 -16.96 -32.35
C ALA A 118 -6.79 -16.16 -33.14
N ASN A 119 -6.34 -16.72 -34.25
CA ASN A 119 -5.39 -16.17 -35.23
C ASN A 119 -4.02 -15.80 -34.65
N ARG A 120 -3.54 -16.56 -33.67
CA ARG A 120 -2.16 -16.46 -33.16
C ARG A 120 -1.29 -17.53 -33.78
N HIS A 121 -0.12 -17.13 -34.26
CA HIS A 121 0.83 -18.04 -34.91
C HIS A 121 1.98 -18.36 -33.95
N ILE A 122 2.09 -19.64 -33.59
CA ILE A 122 3.17 -20.16 -32.75
C ILE A 122 3.95 -21.19 -33.54
N LYS A 123 5.28 -21.18 -33.41
CA LYS A 123 6.10 -22.32 -33.78
C LYS A 123 6.77 -22.87 -32.54
N ILE A 124 6.77 -24.19 -32.35
CA ILE A 124 7.40 -24.87 -31.22
C ILE A 124 8.40 -25.90 -31.74
N ARG A 125 9.58 -25.98 -31.13
CA ARG A 125 10.58 -27.01 -31.43
C ARG A 125 11.34 -27.44 -30.17
N ARG A 126 12.22 -28.44 -30.32
CA ARG A 126 13.11 -28.95 -29.26
C ARG A 126 12.39 -29.34 -27.97
N LEU A 127 11.18 -29.88 -28.10
CA LEU A 127 10.42 -30.37 -26.95
C LEU A 127 11.16 -31.52 -26.26
N GLN A 128 11.49 -31.35 -24.99
CA GLN A 128 12.21 -32.34 -24.20
C GLN A 128 11.89 -32.22 -22.71
N THR A 129 11.94 -33.35 -22.00
CA THR A 129 11.95 -33.36 -20.54
C THR A 129 13.37 -33.55 -20.07
N ARG A 130 13.80 -32.71 -19.14
CA ARG A 130 15.13 -32.76 -18.55
C ARG A 130 15.04 -32.48 -17.05
N PRO A 131 15.99 -32.93 -16.23
CA PRO A 131 16.11 -32.39 -14.88
C PRO A 131 16.37 -30.88 -14.93
N MET A 132 16.05 -30.18 -13.84
CA MET A 132 16.54 -28.81 -13.64
C MET A 132 18.06 -28.75 -13.78
N SER A 133 18.54 -27.74 -14.48
CA SER A 133 19.96 -27.39 -14.52
C SER A 133 20.43 -26.87 -13.16
N ASP A 134 21.75 -26.89 -12.91
CA ASP A 134 22.32 -26.34 -11.68
C ASP A 134 21.94 -24.87 -11.45
N ARG A 135 21.80 -24.09 -12.52
CA ARG A 135 21.35 -22.69 -12.46
C ARG A 135 19.89 -22.59 -11.99
N GLU A 136 18.98 -23.40 -12.54
CA GLU A 136 17.57 -23.41 -12.15
C GLU A 136 17.41 -23.90 -10.70
N LEU A 137 18.15 -24.95 -10.32
CA LEU A 137 18.22 -25.42 -8.92
C LEU A 137 18.73 -24.32 -7.99
N ALA A 138 19.76 -23.57 -8.38
CA ALA A 138 20.29 -22.47 -7.59
C ALA A 138 19.27 -21.32 -7.43
N ILE A 139 18.58 -20.94 -8.51
CA ILE A 139 17.51 -19.92 -8.47
C ILE A 139 16.37 -20.38 -7.54
N ARG A 140 15.95 -21.64 -7.67
CA ARG A 140 14.91 -22.23 -6.82
C ARG A 140 15.32 -22.24 -5.35
N ARG A 141 16.50 -22.78 -5.03
CA ARG A 141 17.03 -22.82 -3.65
C ARG A 141 17.13 -21.41 -3.06
N LYS A 142 17.52 -20.42 -3.86
CA LYS A 142 17.54 -19.01 -3.44
C LYS A 142 16.13 -18.48 -3.16
N SER A 143 15.15 -18.77 -4.02
CA SER A 143 13.75 -18.38 -3.83
C SER A 143 13.11 -19.03 -2.61
N GLU A 144 13.29 -20.34 -2.44
CA GLU A 144 12.83 -21.10 -1.26
C GLU A 144 13.51 -20.61 0.02
N GLY A 145 14.81 -20.34 -0.04
CA GLY A 145 15.57 -19.73 1.07
C GLY A 145 15.03 -18.36 1.45
N LYS A 146 14.75 -17.49 0.47
CA LYS A 146 14.12 -16.17 0.70
C LYS A 146 12.75 -16.32 1.33
N LYS A 147 11.89 -17.20 0.81
CA LYS A 147 10.55 -17.46 1.34
C LYS A 147 10.61 -17.98 2.79
N LYS A 148 11.51 -18.91 3.09
CA LYS A 148 11.71 -19.43 4.45
C LYS A 148 12.21 -18.35 5.41
N ALA A 149 13.14 -17.50 4.96
CA ALA A 149 13.63 -16.38 5.76
C ALA A 149 12.51 -15.34 6.03
N GLN A 150 11.69 -15.01 5.03
CA GLN A 150 10.51 -14.16 5.20
C GLN A 150 9.52 -14.77 6.19
N GLN A 151 9.21 -16.05 6.09
CA GLN A 151 8.31 -16.72 7.03
C GLN A 151 8.85 -16.71 8.46
N ALA A 152 10.15 -16.96 8.65
CA ALA A 152 10.79 -16.87 9.95
C ALA A 152 10.75 -15.44 10.52
N LEU A 153 11.03 -14.43 9.70
CA LEU A 153 10.97 -13.03 10.09
C LEU A 153 9.53 -12.61 10.46
N ALA A 154 8.54 -12.99 9.66
CA ALA A 154 7.13 -12.73 9.94
C ALA A 154 6.71 -13.37 11.28
N ALA A 155 7.12 -14.61 11.54
CA ALA A 155 6.88 -15.27 12.82
C ALA A 155 7.54 -14.54 14.00
N SER A 156 8.77 -14.04 13.82
CA SER A 156 9.45 -13.23 14.84
C SER A 156 8.73 -11.92 15.14
N ILE A 157 8.26 -11.20 14.11
CA ILE A 157 7.48 -9.96 14.27
C ILE A 157 6.17 -10.24 14.99
N ARG A 158 5.46 -11.30 14.60
CA ARG A 158 4.24 -11.73 15.27
C ARG A 158 4.47 -12.07 16.74
N GLY A 159 5.52 -12.84 17.01
CA GLY A 159 5.93 -13.20 18.37
C GLY A 159 6.27 -11.97 19.21
N TYR A 160 6.96 -10.99 18.64
CA TYR A 160 7.29 -9.72 19.29
C TYR A 160 6.03 -8.97 19.78
N HIS A 161 5.00 -8.86 18.94
CA HIS A 161 3.74 -8.18 19.32
C HIS A 161 2.78 -9.03 20.17
N GLN A 162 3.03 -10.33 20.31
CA GLN A 162 2.27 -11.22 21.19
C GLN A 162 2.94 -11.42 22.55
N ARG A 163 4.23 -11.05 22.67
CA ARG A 163 5.03 -11.26 23.87
C ARG A 163 4.57 -10.36 25.00
N SER A 164 4.41 -10.95 26.18
CA SER A 164 4.35 -10.20 27.45
C SER A 164 5.78 -9.79 27.84
N TRP A 165 5.97 -8.49 28.06
CA TRP A 165 7.28 -7.92 28.36
C TRP A 165 7.46 -7.75 29.88
N PRO A 166 8.62 -8.14 30.45
CA PRO A 166 8.91 -7.96 31.88
C PRO A 166 9.10 -6.48 32.26
N ALA A 167 9.26 -5.59 31.30
CA ALA A 167 9.36 -4.16 31.50
C ALA A 167 8.53 -3.39 30.46
N ARG A 168 8.05 -2.21 30.84
CA ARG A 168 7.33 -1.27 29.96
C ARG A 168 8.00 0.10 30.04
N ILE A 169 8.19 0.73 28.90
CA ILE A 169 8.50 2.17 28.83
C ILE A 169 7.15 2.88 28.83
N ASP A 170 6.94 3.78 29.79
CA ASP A 170 5.68 4.49 30.01
C ASP A 170 5.67 5.84 29.32
N ARG A 171 6.81 6.55 29.36
CA ARG A 171 6.92 7.90 28.81
C ARG A 171 8.33 8.18 28.32
N ILE A 172 8.41 8.86 27.18
CA ILE A 172 9.63 9.48 26.68
C ILE A 172 9.31 10.96 26.47
N SER A 173 10.00 11.84 27.19
CA SER A 173 9.76 13.29 27.15
C SER A 173 11.06 14.05 26.92
N ALA A 174 10.97 15.16 26.17
CA ALA A 174 12.08 16.09 26.02
C ALA A 174 12.12 17.08 27.21
N GLU A 175 13.30 17.25 27.79
CA GLU A 175 13.66 18.27 28.79
C GLU A 175 14.60 19.31 28.15
N PRO A 176 14.79 20.50 28.76
CA PRO A 176 15.69 21.52 28.22
C PRO A 176 17.13 21.05 27.96
N ASP A 177 17.64 20.13 28.78
CA ASP A 177 19.01 19.63 28.72
C ASP A 177 19.11 18.09 28.58
N ALA A 178 17.99 17.37 28.45
CA ALA A 178 18.00 15.90 28.29
C ALA A 178 16.73 15.34 27.61
N ILE A 179 16.80 14.08 27.19
CA ILE A 179 15.63 13.22 26.97
C ILE A 179 15.45 12.36 28.23
N ARG A 180 14.25 12.39 28.81
CA ARG A 180 13.88 11.55 29.96
C ARG A 180 13.01 10.39 29.51
N VAL A 181 13.41 9.19 29.90
CA VAL A 181 12.68 7.93 29.65
C VAL A 181 12.30 7.33 30.99
N GLU A 182 11.01 7.07 31.17
CA GLU A 182 10.44 6.53 32.40
C GLU A 182 9.66 5.26 32.09
N GLY A 183 9.60 4.37 33.07
CA GLY A 183 8.81 3.16 32.95
C GLY A 183 8.80 2.31 34.20
N SER A 184 8.37 1.07 34.03
CA SER A 184 8.14 0.11 35.10
C SER A 184 8.60 -1.30 34.75
N PHE A 185 8.92 -2.07 35.79
CA PHE A 185 9.23 -3.50 35.76
C PHE A 185 8.09 -4.28 36.41
N ALA A 186 7.78 -5.46 35.88
CA ALA A 186 6.80 -6.36 36.47
C ALA A 186 7.31 -7.08 37.73
N VAL A 187 8.62 -7.07 37.96
CA VAL A 187 9.32 -7.68 39.09
C VAL A 187 10.43 -6.75 39.58
N ASP A 188 10.91 -6.97 40.80
CA ASP A 188 12.07 -6.25 41.34
C ASP A 188 13.32 -6.54 40.50
N MET A 189 13.93 -5.47 39.95
CA MET A 189 15.12 -5.52 39.11
C MET A 189 16.32 -4.81 39.74
N THR A 190 16.31 -4.53 41.04
CA THR A 190 17.30 -3.70 41.76
C THR A 190 18.74 -4.06 41.38
N ASP A 191 19.12 -5.33 41.48
CA ASP A 191 20.49 -5.82 41.22
C ASP A 191 20.78 -6.19 39.75
N ALA A 192 19.79 -6.12 38.86
CA ALA A 192 19.97 -6.54 37.47
C ALA A 192 20.71 -5.46 36.63
N PRO A 193 21.67 -5.83 35.78
CA PRO A 193 22.32 -4.89 34.85
C PRO A 193 21.38 -4.58 33.67
N VAL A 194 20.55 -3.56 33.85
CA VAL A 194 19.56 -3.10 32.85
C VAL A 194 20.05 -1.84 32.17
N TYR A 195 19.95 -1.84 30.84
CA TYR A 195 20.33 -0.73 30.00
C TYR A 195 19.19 -0.33 29.07
N LEU A 196 19.13 0.96 28.77
CA LEU A 196 18.33 1.50 27.69
C LEU A 196 19.21 1.56 26.44
N ILE A 197 18.69 1.07 25.31
CA ILE A 197 19.34 1.17 24.00
C ILE A 197 18.46 1.91 23.02
N ARG A 198 19.10 2.52 22.02
CA ARG A 198 18.41 3.06 20.85
C ARG A 198 18.15 1.95 19.83
N ARG A 199 16.98 1.99 19.21
CA ARG A 199 16.61 1.19 18.05
C ARG A 199 16.46 2.12 16.85
N ASN A 200 17.30 1.96 15.84
CA ASN A 200 17.29 2.84 14.67
C ASN A 200 16.00 2.60 13.83
N VAL A 201 15.64 3.59 13.00
CA VAL A 201 14.50 3.43 12.06
C VAL A 201 14.68 2.24 11.09
N HIS A 202 15.90 1.90 10.68
CA HIS A 202 16.14 0.79 9.75
C HIS A 202 16.15 -0.59 10.44
N SER A 203 16.17 -0.61 11.79
CA SER A 203 16.19 -1.85 12.57
C SER A 203 14.79 -2.42 12.73
N ILE A 204 14.65 -3.73 12.50
CA ILE A 204 13.42 -4.47 12.86
C ILE A 204 13.53 -4.84 14.34
N THR A 205 12.61 -4.38 15.19
CA THR A 205 12.70 -4.57 16.65
C THR A 205 12.54 -6.04 17.06
N ALA A 206 11.85 -6.84 16.26
CA ALA A 206 11.73 -8.27 16.48
C ALA A 206 13.06 -9.05 16.34
N LEU A 207 14.09 -8.43 15.77
CA LEU A 207 15.44 -9.00 15.66
C LEU A 207 16.35 -8.48 16.77
N ALA A 208 17.40 -9.25 17.07
CA ALA A 208 18.41 -8.87 18.05
C ALA A 208 19.03 -7.50 17.75
N ALA A 209 19.46 -6.81 18.80
CA ALA A 209 20.13 -5.53 18.62
C ALA A 209 21.52 -5.70 18.01
N SER A 210 21.85 -4.79 17.09
CA SER A 210 23.19 -4.74 16.49
C SER A 210 24.23 -4.33 17.53
N GLU A 211 25.49 -4.68 17.29
CA GLU A 211 26.61 -4.28 18.16
C GLU A 211 26.69 -2.76 18.33
N ASN A 212 26.40 -2.01 17.27
CA ASN A 212 26.37 -0.54 17.32
C ASN A 212 25.24 0.00 18.22
N GLU A 213 24.06 -0.62 18.18
CA GLU A 213 22.95 -0.23 19.07
C GLU A 213 23.27 -0.57 20.54
N LEU A 214 23.91 -1.72 20.79
CA LEU A 214 24.32 -2.16 22.13
C LEU A 214 25.51 -1.36 22.70
N ALA A 215 26.40 -0.88 21.83
CA ALA A 215 27.50 0.00 22.22
C ALA A 215 26.98 1.36 22.73
N ASN A 216 25.88 1.84 22.15
CA ASN A 216 25.21 3.08 22.54
C ASN A 216 24.09 2.83 23.57
N ARG A 217 24.50 2.45 24.79
CA ARG A 217 23.57 2.09 25.89
C ARG A 217 23.70 3.02 27.09
N TRP A 218 22.58 3.25 27.77
CA TRP A 218 22.51 4.07 28.98
C TRP A 218 22.12 3.24 30.18
N ILE A 219 22.76 3.50 31.32
CA ILE A 219 22.39 2.87 32.58
C ILE A 219 21.04 3.44 33.02
N VAL A 220 20.15 2.54 33.40
CA VAL A 220 18.83 2.88 33.92
C VAL A 220 18.91 3.05 35.43
N GLN A 221 18.43 4.18 35.95
CA GLN A 221 18.30 4.41 37.39
C GLN A 221 16.99 3.76 37.86
N LYS A 222 17.09 2.81 38.77
CA LYS A 222 15.92 2.09 39.31
C LYS A 222 15.44 2.77 40.58
N GLY A 223 14.13 2.76 40.81
CA GLY A 223 13.54 3.20 42.07
C GLY A 223 13.96 2.29 43.22
N ASN A 224 13.78 2.77 44.46
CA ASN A 224 14.09 2.00 45.67
C ASN A 224 13.26 0.70 45.79
N ASP A 225 12.10 0.67 45.12
CA ASP A 225 11.23 -0.51 45.02
C ASP A 225 11.68 -1.52 43.96
N GLY A 226 12.67 -1.17 43.14
CA GLY A 226 13.13 -1.95 42.00
C GLY A 226 12.09 -2.13 40.88
N GLN A 227 10.92 -1.49 40.99
CA GLN A 227 9.78 -1.65 40.08
C GLN A 227 9.58 -0.45 39.16
N SER A 228 10.15 0.69 39.49
CA SER A 228 10.16 1.88 38.63
C SER A 228 11.55 2.16 38.07
N PHE A 229 11.62 2.85 36.94
CA PHE A 229 12.88 3.36 36.44
C PHE A 229 12.80 4.72 35.77
N THR A 230 13.94 5.41 35.77
CA THR A 230 14.20 6.60 34.98
C THR A 230 15.55 6.48 34.28
N CYS A 231 15.65 7.01 33.07
CA CYS A 231 16.89 7.15 32.33
C CYS A 231 16.94 8.56 31.75
N ARG A 232 18.05 9.26 31.97
CA ARG A 232 18.24 10.63 31.50
C ARG A 232 19.38 10.65 30.50
N ILE A 233 19.08 11.03 29.26
CA ILE A 233 20.03 11.08 28.14
C ILE A 233 20.35 12.57 27.88
N PRO A 234 21.54 13.07 28.24
CA PRO A 234 21.88 14.49 28.07
C PRO A 234 21.77 14.99 26.63
N ASN A 235 21.35 16.23 26.38
CA ASN A 235 21.13 16.75 25.02
C ASN A 235 22.41 16.81 24.16
N ALA A 236 23.56 17.06 24.80
CA ALA A 236 24.87 17.02 24.13
C ALA A 236 25.18 15.64 23.53
N THR A 237 24.64 14.57 24.11
CA THR A 237 24.67 13.23 23.52
C THR A 237 23.40 12.91 22.76
N ALA A 238 22.24 13.50 23.08
CA ALA A 238 20.96 13.28 22.38
C ALA A 238 21.03 13.64 20.90
N GLY A 239 21.75 14.70 20.50
CA GLY A 239 21.92 15.04 19.08
C GLY A 239 22.58 13.94 18.24
N SER A 240 23.45 13.11 18.85
CA SER A 240 24.02 11.91 18.23
C SER A 240 23.29 10.61 18.65
N ALA A 241 22.52 10.64 19.74
CA ALA A 241 21.88 9.51 20.39
C ALA A 241 20.37 9.35 20.14
N ALA A 242 19.67 10.35 19.60
CA ALA A 242 18.24 10.28 19.32
C ALA A 242 17.91 11.11 18.08
N GLN A 243 17.51 10.45 17.01
CA GLN A 243 17.04 11.11 15.79
C GLN A 243 15.53 10.89 15.66
N TRP A 244 14.87 11.76 14.89
CA TRP A 244 13.46 11.56 14.57
C TRP A 244 13.23 10.17 14.01
N GLY A 245 12.15 9.51 14.44
CA GLY A 245 11.84 8.13 14.11
C GLY A 245 12.81 7.05 14.62
N ASP A 246 13.64 7.35 15.61
CA ASP A 246 14.26 6.31 16.44
C ASP A 246 13.31 5.89 17.59
N ARG A 247 13.57 4.72 18.18
CA ARG A 247 12.85 4.17 19.34
C ARG A 247 13.83 3.84 20.46
N PHE A 248 13.31 3.61 21.67
CA PHE A 248 14.10 3.12 22.79
C PHE A 248 13.61 1.76 23.27
N GLN A 249 14.54 0.90 23.71
CA GLN A 249 14.22 -0.44 24.21
C GLN A 249 15.09 -0.76 25.43
N LEU A 250 14.52 -1.47 26.41
CA LEU A 250 15.28 -2.00 27.54
C LEU A 250 15.89 -3.36 27.21
N VAL A 251 17.14 -3.53 27.62
CA VAL A 251 17.87 -4.81 27.55
C VAL A 251 18.52 -5.13 28.89
N ARG A 252 18.56 -6.41 29.24
CA ARG A 252 19.36 -6.93 30.35
C ARG A 252 20.65 -7.49 29.80
N GLN A 253 21.77 -7.18 30.42
CA GLN A 253 23.02 -7.90 30.16
C GLN A 253 23.02 -9.22 30.93
N ASP A 254 23.21 -10.33 30.23
CA ASP A 254 23.30 -11.66 30.85
C ASP A 254 24.76 -11.96 31.27
N ALA A 255 24.91 -12.86 32.25
CA ALA A 255 26.23 -13.32 32.71
C ALA A 255 27.01 -14.01 31.56
N PRO A 256 28.36 -14.06 31.61
CA PRO A 256 29.20 -14.40 30.46
C PRO A 256 28.81 -15.69 29.72
N PRO A 257 28.83 -15.70 28.37
CA PRO A 257 29.27 -14.61 27.48
C PRO A 257 28.27 -13.44 27.45
N GLN A 258 28.80 -12.19 27.37
CA GLN A 258 28.04 -10.93 27.41
C GLN A 258 26.99 -10.88 26.28
N SER A 259 25.81 -11.42 26.56
CA SER A 259 24.65 -11.39 25.69
C SER A 259 23.62 -10.44 26.27
N PHE A 260 22.74 -9.94 25.41
CA PHE A 260 21.69 -9.01 25.81
C PHE A 260 20.33 -9.60 25.52
N THR A 261 19.49 -9.68 26.55
CA THR A 261 18.11 -10.12 26.44
C THR A 261 17.18 -8.89 26.45
N PRO A 262 16.31 -8.71 25.43
CA PRO A 262 15.29 -7.67 25.43
C PRO A 262 14.31 -7.84 26.61
N LEU A 263 14.10 -6.76 27.36
CA LEU A 263 13.19 -6.69 28.51
C LEU A 263 11.89 -5.94 28.20
N SER A 264 11.88 -5.06 27.20
CA SER A 264 10.68 -4.34 26.78
C SER A 264 10.46 -4.43 25.28
N ALA A 265 9.22 -4.15 24.86
CA ALA A 265 9.00 -3.65 23.51
C ALA A 265 9.83 -2.37 23.30
N ALA A 266 10.20 -2.07 22.06
CA ALA A 266 10.69 -0.74 21.74
C ALA A 266 9.52 0.25 21.81
N HIS A 267 9.82 1.46 22.24
CA HIS A 267 8.85 2.51 22.41
C HIS A 267 9.26 3.75 21.63
N TRP A 268 8.32 4.31 20.87
CA TRP A 268 8.51 5.55 20.13
C TRP A 268 8.46 6.75 21.08
N PHE A 269 9.09 7.85 20.70
CA PHE A 269 8.76 9.14 21.29
C PHE A 269 7.26 9.36 21.13
N SER A 270 6.53 9.43 22.23
CA SER A 270 5.06 9.49 22.22
C SER A 270 4.62 10.91 22.57
N PRO A 271 4.02 11.65 21.63
CA PRO A 271 3.47 12.95 21.95
C PRO A 271 2.28 12.78 22.90
N ASP A 272 2.04 13.77 23.75
CA ASP A 272 0.80 13.84 24.52
C ASP A 272 -0.38 13.99 23.55
N LEU A 273 -1.21 12.95 23.44
CA LEU A 273 -2.36 12.95 22.54
C LEU A 273 -3.46 13.89 22.99
N SER A 274 -3.52 14.28 24.27
CA SER A 274 -4.47 15.31 24.73
C SER A 274 -4.21 16.67 24.07
N VAL A 275 -2.95 16.92 23.70
CA VAL A 275 -2.49 18.14 23.00
C VAL A 275 -2.56 18.01 21.49
N ALA A 276 -2.66 16.78 20.95
CA ALA A 276 -3.01 16.60 19.54
C ALA A 276 -4.41 17.19 19.35
N SER A 277 -4.50 18.35 18.72
CA SER A 277 -5.76 19.07 18.57
C SER A 277 -6.86 18.12 18.09
N ALA A 278 -7.97 18.05 18.84
CA ALA A 278 -9.25 17.82 18.17
C ALA A 278 -9.38 18.91 17.08
N PRO A 279 -9.99 18.64 15.91
CA PRO A 279 -10.15 19.66 14.88
C PRO A 279 -10.62 20.96 15.52
N THR A 280 -9.74 21.96 15.56
CA THR A 280 -9.98 23.20 16.29
C THR A 280 -11.20 23.88 15.66
N GLY A 281 -12.26 24.07 16.46
CA GLY A 281 -13.39 24.90 16.07
C GLY A 281 -14.39 24.30 15.08
N GLN A 282 -14.57 22.97 15.01
CA GLN A 282 -15.82 22.43 14.44
C GLN A 282 -16.97 22.67 15.42
N GLU A 283 -17.48 23.90 15.43
CA GLU A 283 -18.88 24.11 15.78
C GLU A 283 -19.70 23.39 14.71
N HIS A 284 -20.23 22.22 15.06
CA HIS A 284 -21.00 21.30 14.20
C HIS A 284 -20.17 20.36 13.31
N HIS A 285 -20.55 19.07 13.33
CA HIS A 285 -20.02 17.99 12.49
C HIS A 285 -20.26 18.28 10.99
N GLN A 286 -19.35 19.02 10.35
CA GLN A 286 -19.45 19.30 8.91
C GLN A 286 -18.21 18.77 8.18
N VAL A 287 -18.42 17.81 7.28
CA VAL A 287 -17.38 17.27 6.39
C VAL A 287 -16.87 18.38 5.47
N ARG A 288 -15.55 18.59 5.44
CA ARG A 288 -14.94 19.58 4.53
C ARG A 288 -15.03 19.09 3.09
N LYS A 289 -15.60 19.92 2.21
CA LYS A 289 -15.65 19.67 0.76
C LYS A 289 -14.28 19.92 0.15
N GLY A 290 -13.73 18.99 -0.62
CA GLY A 290 -12.41 19.13 -1.20
C GLY A 290 -12.22 18.45 -2.55
N LEU A 291 -11.02 18.56 -3.12
CA LEU A 291 -10.66 17.96 -4.40
C LEU A 291 -9.24 17.42 -4.37
N THR A 292 -9.04 16.31 -5.09
CA THR A 292 -7.71 15.78 -5.31
C THR A 292 -6.99 16.50 -6.45
N CYS A 293 -5.67 16.30 -6.53
CA CYS A 293 -4.85 16.73 -7.67
C CYS A 293 -4.94 18.24 -7.97
N LEU A 294 -5.11 19.07 -6.94
CA LEU A 294 -5.14 20.51 -7.09
C LEU A 294 -3.76 21.03 -7.49
N THR A 295 -3.74 21.98 -8.42
CA THR A 295 -2.52 22.62 -8.93
C THR A 295 -2.79 24.09 -9.21
N THR A 296 -1.73 24.87 -9.47
CA THR A 296 -1.81 26.28 -9.86
C THR A 296 -2.54 26.54 -11.18
N ARG A 297 -2.96 25.49 -11.91
CA ARG A 297 -3.74 25.61 -13.16
C ARG A 297 -5.19 26.02 -12.93
N PHE A 298 -5.74 25.77 -11.73
CA PHE A 298 -7.11 26.16 -11.38
C PHE A 298 -7.09 27.55 -10.74
N PRO A 299 -7.77 28.55 -11.31
CA PRO A 299 -7.85 29.89 -10.73
C PRO A 299 -8.47 29.86 -9.32
N MET A 300 -8.03 30.74 -8.40
CA MET A 300 -8.58 30.83 -7.04
C MET A 300 -10.09 31.05 -7.05
N THR A 301 -10.59 31.88 -7.98
CA THR A 301 -12.04 32.10 -8.14
C THR A 301 -12.80 30.81 -8.39
N MET A 302 -12.21 29.85 -9.10
CA MET A 302 -12.82 28.55 -9.37
C MET A 302 -12.84 27.67 -8.11
N LEU A 303 -11.81 27.76 -7.27
CA LEU A 303 -11.76 27.05 -5.98
C LEU A 303 -12.78 27.64 -5.00
N ASP A 304 -12.91 28.97 -4.98
CA ASP A 304 -13.90 29.72 -4.18
C ASP A 304 -15.33 29.44 -4.65
N GLU A 305 -15.59 29.45 -5.96
CA GLU A 305 -16.88 29.14 -6.57
C GLU A 305 -17.34 27.71 -6.24
N LEU A 306 -16.41 26.77 -6.17
CA LEU A 306 -16.69 25.42 -5.72
C LEU A 306 -16.88 25.32 -4.21
N GLY A 307 -16.51 26.33 -3.42
CA GLY A 307 -16.58 26.30 -1.97
C GLY A 307 -15.67 25.25 -1.35
N LEU A 308 -14.47 25.06 -1.90
CA LEU A 308 -13.50 24.08 -1.39
C LEU A 308 -12.91 24.55 -0.06
N GLN A 309 -12.80 23.61 0.88
CA GLN A 309 -12.22 23.82 2.21
C GLN A 309 -11.03 22.89 2.47
N HIS A 310 -10.95 21.79 1.75
CA HIS A 310 -9.87 20.81 1.82
C HIS A 310 -9.36 20.45 0.42
N GLY A 311 -8.16 19.90 0.33
CA GLY A 311 -7.68 19.32 -0.92
C GLY A 311 -6.36 18.58 -0.76
N SER A 312 -6.07 17.72 -1.72
CA SER A 312 -4.89 16.87 -1.69
C SER A 312 -3.93 17.10 -2.86
N ILE A 313 -2.63 17.01 -2.56
CA ILE A 313 -1.54 17.12 -3.53
C ILE A 313 -0.62 15.91 -3.46
N ASN A 314 -0.14 15.48 -4.62
CA ASN A 314 0.83 14.40 -4.73
C ASN A 314 2.26 14.95 -4.55
N ILE A 315 3.01 14.40 -3.61
CA ILE A 315 4.40 14.77 -3.33
C ILE A 315 5.30 13.65 -3.86
N ASN A 316 5.97 13.90 -4.99
CA ASN A 316 6.98 13.00 -5.53
C ASN A 316 8.28 13.11 -4.74
N MET A 317 8.47 12.18 -3.80
CA MET A 317 9.61 12.12 -2.88
C MET A 317 10.96 11.98 -3.59
N ASN A 318 11.01 11.22 -4.70
CA ASN A 318 12.26 11.03 -5.47
C ASN A 318 12.71 12.32 -6.16
N SER A 319 11.82 13.29 -6.36
CA SER A 319 12.19 14.60 -6.92
C SER A 319 12.77 15.58 -5.90
N LEU A 320 12.83 15.19 -4.61
CA LEU A 320 13.29 16.02 -3.49
C LEU A 320 14.68 15.62 -2.99
N VAL A 321 15.26 14.55 -3.54
CA VAL A 321 16.58 14.05 -3.17
C VAL A 321 17.32 13.57 -4.40
N ARG A 322 18.61 13.87 -4.45
CA ARG A 322 19.53 13.39 -5.47
C ARG A 322 20.67 12.61 -4.82
N GLN A 323 21.11 11.57 -5.51
CA GLN A 323 22.36 10.90 -5.20
C GLN A 323 23.52 11.67 -5.85
N VAL A 324 24.59 11.90 -5.09
CA VAL A 324 25.85 12.48 -5.56
C VAL A 324 26.94 11.45 -5.33
N GLY A 325 27.68 11.08 -6.38
CA GLY A 325 28.67 9.99 -6.33
C GLY A 325 28.07 8.61 -6.58
N ASN A 326 28.94 7.60 -6.62
CA ASN A 326 28.60 6.21 -6.95
C ASN A 326 29.14 5.24 -5.89
N GLY A 327 28.49 4.09 -5.74
CA GLY A 327 28.95 3.04 -4.81
C GLY A 327 28.91 3.49 -3.35
N ASN A 328 29.94 3.13 -2.58
CA ASN A 328 30.00 3.41 -1.14
C ASN A 328 30.21 4.89 -0.80
N ASP A 329 30.63 5.72 -1.78
CA ASP A 329 30.83 7.17 -1.61
C ASP A 329 29.56 7.98 -1.96
N ALA A 330 28.43 7.31 -2.23
CA ALA A 330 27.16 7.96 -2.53
C ALA A 330 26.67 8.79 -1.34
N ILE A 331 26.43 10.09 -1.58
CA ILE A 331 25.85 11.02 -0.62
C ILE A 331 24.48 11.46 -1.13
N TYR A 332 23.48 11.48 -0.26
CA TYR A 332 22.15 11.96 -0.58
C TYR A 332 22.00 13.43 -0.21
N GLN A 333 21.66 14.25 -1.20
CA GLN A 333 21.47 15.70 -1.03
C GLN A 333 20.03 16.08 -1.38
N LEU A 334 19.47 17.04 -0.65
CA LEU A 334 18.15 17.59 -0.94
C LEU A 334 18.15 18.37 -2.27
N ASP A 335 17.10 18.20 -3.06
CA ASP A 335 16.91 18.89 -4.35
C ASP A 335 15.99 20.10 -4.21
N GLU A 336 16.61 21.27 -4.03
CA GLU A 336 15.93 22.56 -3.90
C GLU A 336 15.04 22.90 -5.12
N ALA A 337 15.36 22.43 -6.33
CA ALA A 337 14.49 22.65 -7.48
C ALA A 337 13.17 21.85 -7.37
N GLY A 338 13.22 20.66 -6.76
CA GLY A 338 12.06 19.90 -6.36
C GLY A 338 11.18 20.66 -5.38
N PHE A 339 11.78 21.14 -4.30
CA PHE A 339 11.07 21.89 -3.26
C PHE A 339 10.43 23.18 -3.78
N ARG A 340 11.10 23.97 -4.63
CA ARG A 340 10.51 25.18 -5.23
C ARG A 340 9.24 24.93 -6.05
N ARG A 341 9.14 23.78 -6.73
CA ARG A 341 7.92 23.41 -7.48
C ARG A 341 6.76 23.10 -6.53
N LEU A 342 7.05 22.45 -5.41
CA LEU A 342 6.07 22.18 -4.35
C LEU A 342 5.64 23.50 -3.66
N ASP A 343 6.60 24.38 -3.37
CA ASP A 343 6.50 25.85 -3.22
C ASP A 343 5.28 26.49 -3.82
N ALA A 344 5.34 26.57 -5.14
CA ALA A 344 4.34 27.25 -5.93
C ALA A 344 2.94 26.68 -5.68
N THR A 345 2.82 25.37 -5.45
CA THR A 345 1.53 24.71 -5.26
C THR A 345 1.00 24.89 -3.83
N VAL A 346 1.81 24.60 -2.82
CA VAL A 346 1.41 24.71 -1.40
C VAL A 346 1.08 26.16 -1.05
N SER A 347 1.91 27.12 -1.48
CA SER A 347 1.67 28.54 -1.23
C SER A 347 0.39 29.02 -1.91
N TYR A 348 0.13 28.55 -3.14
CA TYR A 348 -1.08 28.91 -3.88
C TYR A 348 -2.34 28.43 -3.18
N LEU A 349 -2.39 27.15 -2.78
CA LEU A 349 -3.57 26.58 -2.13
C LEU A 349 -3.76 27.09 -0.69
N SER A 350 -2.66 27.36 0.03
CA SER A 350 -2.72 28.01 1.34
C SER A 350 -3.31 29.43 1.26
N LYS A 351 -2.95 30.21 0.22
CA LYS A 351 -3.56 31.53 -0.04
C LYS A 351 -5.05 31.44 -0.37
N ALA A 352 -5.47 30.35 -1.00
CA ALA A 352 -6.88 30.01 -1.22
C ALA A 352 -7.59 29.48 0.05
N ARG A 353 -6.91 29.47 1.21
CA ARG A 353 -7.43 28.99 2.50
C ARG A 353 -7.89 27.53 2.48
N ILE A 354 -7.27 26.71 1.63
CA ILE A 354 -7.53 25.28 1.55
C ILE A 354 -6.67 24.56 2.59
N GLN A 355 -7.30 23.75 3.44
CA GLN A 355 -6.57 22.82 4.30
C GLN A 355 -5.98 21.68 3.46
N LEU A 356 -4.69 21.44 3.57
CA LEU A 356 -3.97 20.55 2.65
C LEU A 356 -3.65 19.17 3.22
N ALA A 357 -3.88 18.17 2.38
CA ALA A 357 -3.31 16.84 2.49
C ALA A 357 -2.14 16.64 1.51
N GLY A 358 -0.97 16.27 2.01
CA GLY A 358 0.18 15.84 1.20
C GLY A 358 0.26 14.32 1.12
N ILE A 359 0.13 13.75 -0.08
CA ILE A 359 0.28 12.31 -0.32
C ILE A 359 1.74 12.03 -0.68
N LEU A 360 2.45 11.31 0.19
CA LEU A 360 3.86 10.99 -0.03
C LEU A 360 3.98 9.83 -1.01
N LEU A 361 4.54 10.08 -2.20
CA LEU A 361 4.68 9.08 -3.25
C LEU A 361 6.15 8.88 -3.61
N ILE A 362 6.56 7.62 -3.73
CA ILE A 362 7.90 7.25 -4.19
C ILE A 362 7.73 6.53 -5.54
N PRO A 363 7.80 7.26 -6.68
CA PRO A 363 7.72 6.63 -7.99
C PRO A 363 8.75 5.53 -8.13
N ASN A 364 8.31 4.36 -8.57
CA ASN A 364 9.19 3.22 -8.68
C ASN A 364 10.24 3.47 -9.76
N SER A 365 11.49 3.54 -9.34
CA SER A 365 12.65 3.76 -10.18
C SER A 365 13.81 3.02 -9.52
N PRO A 366 14.27 1.87 -10.07
CA PRO A 366 15.18 0.97 -9.38
C PRO A 366 16.50 1.58 -8.89
N THR A 367 16.91 2.73 -9.45
CA THR A 367 18.13 3.45 -9.08
C THR A 367 17.88 4.65 -8.17
N ALA A 368 16.63 4.98 -7.88
CA ALA A 368 16.29 6.11 -7.03
C ALA A 368 16.52 5.76 -5.55
N PRO A 369 17.07 6.70 -4.75
CA PRO A 369 17.56 6.40 -3.41
C PRO A 369 16.48 6.01 -2.41
N LEU A 370 15.24 6.44 -2.62
CA LEU A 370 14.16 6.14 -1.68
C LEU A 370 13.41 4.86 -2.04
N VAL A 371 13.70 4.20 -3.16
CA VAL A 371 12.95 3.02 -3.62
C VAL A 371 13.39 1.78 -2.86
N HIS A 372 12.44 1.06 -2.27
CA HIS A 372 12.73 -0.20 -1.58
C HIS A 372 13.45 -1.19 -2.50
N PRO A 373 14.54 -1.85 -2.05
CA PRO A 373 15.38 -2.69 -2.92
C PRO A 373 14.68 -3.92 -3.49
N ASP A 374 13.67 -4.43 -2.79
CA ASP A 374 12.83 -5.54 -3.27
C ASP A 374 11.65 -5.08 -4.16
N ALA A 375 11.52 -3.79 -4.47
CA ALA A 375 10.41 -3.30 -5.29
C ALA A 375 10.43 -3.90 -6.71
N ASP A 376 9.29 -4.44 -7.15
CA ASP A 376 9.15 -5.01 -8.48
C ASP A 376 9.07 -3.89 -9.54
N PRO A 377 9.82 -3.94 -10.66
CA PRO A 377 9.78 -2.92 -11.70
C PRO A 377 8.40 -2.66 -12.33
N ALA A 378 7.45 -3.59 -12.23
CA ALA A 378 6.10 -3.43 -12.74
C ALA A 378 5.21 -2.50 -11.87
N ALA A 379 5.61 -2.23 -10.62
CA ALA A 379 4.86 -1.35 -9.73
C ALA A 379 4.96 0.12 -10.13
N THR A 380 3.92 0.92 -9.84
CA THR A 380 3.94 2.37 -10.07
C THR A 380 4.69 3.10 -8.97
N TYR A 381 4.49 2.70 -7.71
CA TYR A 381 5.12 3.30 -6.55
C TYR A 381 5.75 2.23 -5.65
N ALA A 382 6.79 2.62 -4.93
CA ALA A 382 7.52 1.77 -4.00
C ALA A 382 7.32 2.22 -2.55
N MET A 383 7.50 1.28 -1.61
CA MET A 383 7.73 1.58 -0.19
C MET A 383 9.08 2.32 -0.05
N PRO A 384 9.31 3.15 0.98
CA PRO A 384 10.62 3.74 1.23
C PRO A 384 11.69 2.70 1.55
N ASN A 385 12.91 2.92 1.08
CA ASN A 385 14.06 2.12 1.50
C ASN A 385 14.48 2.48 2.93
N LEU A 386 14.04 1.65 3.88
CA LEU A 386 14.45 1.67 5.28
C LEU A 386 15.26 0.43 5.68
N VAL A 387 15.88 -0.25 4.71
CA VAL A 387 16.61 -1.51 4.96
C VAL A 387 18.00 -1.24 5.53
N ASP A 388 18.63 -0.15 5.09
CA ASP A 388 19.95 0.27 5.56
C ASP A 388 19.97 1.73 6.01
N GLN A 389 21.04 2.06 6.72
CA GLN A 389 21.20 3.37 7.36
C GLN A 389 21.27 4.51 6.35
N ALA A 390 21.95 4.36 5.22
CA ALA A 390 22.19 5.49 4.30
C ALA A 390 20.89 5.95 3.64
N HIS A 391 20.09 5.01 3.12
CA HIS A 391 18.81 5.33 2.49
C HIS A 391 17.75 5.75 3.51
N ALA A 392 17.75 5.15 4.70
CA ALA A 392 16.87 5.59 5.78
C ALA A 392 17.15 7.04 6.22
N GLN A 393 18.41 7.46 6.24
CA GLN A 393 18.80 8.84 6.51
C GLN A 393 18.40 9.79 5.38
N ALA A 394 18.47 9.36 4.12
CA ALA A 394 17.97 10.13 2.98
C ALA A 394 16.47 10.38 3.09
N TYR A 395 15.70 9.33 3.38
CA TYR A 395 14.25 9.43 3.60
C TYR A 395 13.94 10.39 4.76
N ARG A 396 14.61 10.21 5.90
CA ARG A 396 14.48 11.10 7.07
C ARG A 396 14.80 12.57 6.72
N ALA A 397 15.87 12.84 5.97
CA ALA A 397 16.25 14.19 5.59
C ALA A 397 15.18 14.88 4.72
N VAL A 398 14.59 14.15 3.77
CA VAL A 398 13.48 14.67 2.94
C VAL A 398 12.26 14.99 3.81
N VAL A 399 11.90 14.09 4.74
CA VAL A 399 10.77 14.29 5.64
C VAL A 399 10.98 15.48 6.58
N ILE A 400 12.19 15.65 7.13
CA ILE A 400 12.56 16.82 7.95
C ILE A 400 12.40 18.12 7.17
N GLU A 401 12.90 18.16 5.94
CA GLU A 401 12.80 19.38 5.13
C GLU A 401 11.34 19.67 4.75
N LEU A 402 10.55 18.66 4.38
CA LEU A 402 9.11 18.82 4.14
C LEU A 402 8.38 19.39 5.36
N ALA A 403 8.60 18.81 6.53
CA ALA A 403 7.95 19.24 7.76
C ALA A 403 8.34 20.67 8.15
N ARG A 404 9.64 21.00 8.04
CA ARG A 404 10.16 22.35 8.30
C ARG A 404 9.58 23.36 7.32
N ARG A 405 9.52 23.02 6.02
CA ARG A 405 8.98 23.90 4.96
C ARG A 405 7.48 24.09 5.04
N TYR A 406 6.72 23.14 5.56
CA TYR A 406 5.25 23.19 5.53
C TYR A 406 4.62 23.11 6.93
N GLY A 407 5.35 23.59 7.95
CA GLY A 407 4.87 23.74 9.33
C GLY A 407 3.82 24.84 9.50
N SER A 408 3.28 25.01 10.72
CA SER A 408 2.16 25.94 11.00
C SER A 408 2.48 27.42 10.76
N ASN A 409 3.76 27.80 10.76
CA ASN A 409 4.22 29.19 10.63
C ASN A 409 5.10 29.40 9.39
N SER A 410 4.90 28.60 8.34
CA SER A 410 5.72 28.68 7.14
C SER A 410 5.19 29.70 6.13
N ASP A 411 6.10 30.50 5.56
CA ASP A 411 5.81 31.39 4.43
C ASP A 411 5.44 30.64 3.13
N ALA A 412 5.88 29.38 3.01
CA ALA A 412 5.57 28.53 1.88
C ALA A 412 4.14 27.94 1.94
N GLY A 413 3.45 28.08 3.09
CA GLY A 413 2.16 27.46 3.37
C GLY A 413 2.27 26.23 4.27
N THR A 414 1.12 25.66 4.65
CA THR A 414 1.05 24.60 5.67
C THR A 414 0.41 23.33 5.11
N ILE A 415 0.95 22.18 5.50
CA ILE A 415 0.34 20.86 5.27
C ILE A 415 -0.03 20.27 6.64
N ASP A 416 -1.33 20.05 6.84
CA ASP A 416 -1.86 19.51 8.10
C ASP A 416 -2.03 17.99 8.02
N HIS A 417 -2.45 17.47 6.87
CA HIS A 417 -2.71 16.05 6.70
C HIS A 417 -1.61 15.40 5.87
N TRP A 418 -1.02 14.33 6.38
CA TRP A 418 0.09 13.62 5.73
C TRP A 418 -0.35 12.20 5.42
N ILE A 419 -0.74 11.95 4.16
CA ILE A 419 -1.16 10.63 3.72
C ILE A 419 0.10 9.84 3.36
N ILE A 420 0.33 8.75 4.09
CA ILE A 420 1.58 8.00 4.02
C ILE A 420 1.44 6.89 2.99
N HIS A 421 2.02 7.15 1.81
CA HIS A 421 1.96 6.31 0.60
C HIS A 421 0.54 6.18 0.04
N ASN A 422 0.37 5.48 -1.08
CA ASN A 422 -0.93 5.34 -1.75
C ASN A 422 -1.41 3.89 -1.70
N GLU A 423 -2.69 3.71 -1.37
CA GLU A 423 -3.40 2.42 -1.38
C GLU A 423 -2.52 1.28 -0.86
N VAL A 424 -2.06 1.40 0.38
CA VAL A 424 -1.02 0.50 0.91
C VAL A 424 -1.49 -0.94 1.03
N ASP A 425 -2.80 -1.16 1.08
CA ASP A 425 -3.44 -2.46 1.01
C ASP A 425 -3.32 -3.10 -0.37
N TYR A 426 -3.20 -2.30 -1.43
CA TYR A 426 -2.89 -2.76 -2.78
C TYR A 426 -1.39 -2.63 -3.09
N GLY A 427 -0.58 -3.08 -2.12
CA GLY A 427 0.87 -2.83 -2.05
C GLY A 427 1.65 -3.22 -3.30
N TRP A 428 1.26 -4.26 -4.04
CA TRP A 428 1.95 -4.65 -5.28
C TRP A 428 1.99 -3.53 -6.33
N GLN A 429 0.91 -2.78 -6.51
CA GLN A 429 0.87 -1.72 -7.52
C GLN A 429 1.34 -0.37 -6.97
N TRP A 430 0.90 -0.03 -5.75
CA TRP A 430 0.90 1.35 -5.27
C TRP A 430 1.80 1.63 -4.07
N THR A 431 2.39 0.61 -3.43
CA THR A 431 3.41 0.78 -2.37
C THR A 431 4.30 -0.47 -2.30
N ASN A 432 5.04 -0.75 -3.37
CA ASN A 432 5.68 -2.04 -3.57
C ASN A 432 7.00 -2.20 -2.77
N MET A 433 7.18 -3.36 -2.14
CA MET A 433 8.44 -3.81 -1.52
C MET A 433 8.70 -5.30 -1.79
N GLY A 434 8.27 -5.76 -2.96
CA GLY A 434 8.21 -7.16 -3.35
C GLY A 434 7.06 -7.91 -2.67
N PRO A 435 6.93 -9.22 -2.93
CA PRO A 435 5.93 -10.03 -2.25
C PRO A 435 6.37 -10.26 -0.79
N GLN A 436 5.65 -9.68 0.17
CA GLN A 436 5.94 -9.78 1.61
C GLN A 436 4.74 -10.29 2.42
N PRO A 437 4.95 -11.14 3.43
CA PRO A 437 3.95 -11.36 4.48
C PRO A 437 3.52 -10.04 5.12
N MET A 438 2.23 -9.94 5.47
CA MET A 438 1.64 -8.72 6.06
C MET A 438 2.40 -8.24 7.30
N ASP A 439 2.91 -9.15 8.13
CA ASP A 439 3.70 -8.83 9.34
C ASP A 439 4.94 -8.00 8.98
N ILE A 440 5.68 -8.37 7.92
CA ILE A 440 6.87 -7.67 7.46
C ILE A 440 6.49 -6.34 6.80
N PHE A 441 5.45 -6.37 5.96
CA PHE A 441 4.96 -5.18 5.27
C PHE A 441 4.52 -4.10 6.27
N MET A 442 3.75 -4.49 7.30
CA MET A 442 3.26 -3.56 8.32
C MET A 442 4.36 -3.08 9.26
N ASP A 443 5.34 -3.90 9.66
CA ASP A 443 6.49 -3.41 10.42
C ASP A 443 7.23 -2.29 9.65
N HIS A 444 7.49 -2.51 8.36
CA HIS A 444 8.18 -1.53 7.52
C HIS A 444 7.35 -0.28 7.29
N TYR A 445 6.07 -0.44 6.98
CA TYR A 445 5.13 0.66 6.78
C TYR A 445 4.98 1.52 8.04
N VAL A 446 4.80 0.90 9.22
CA VAL A 446 4.65 1.62 10.50
C VAL A 446 5.93 2.38 10.84
N ARG A 447 7.13 1.83 10.57
CA ARG A 447 8.39 2.57 10.75
C ARG A 447 8.44 3.83 9.89
N SER A 448 7.96 3.77 8.64
CA SER A 448 7.82 4.95 7.76
C SER A 448 6.79 5.94 8.31
N MET A 449 5.60 5.47 8.68
CA MET A 449 4.52 6.33 9.19
C MET A 449 4.90 7.04 10.50
N ARG A 450 5.56 6.34 11.42
CA ARG A 450 6.05 6.88 12.70
C ARG A 450 7.19 7.86 12.53
N MET A 451 8.09 7.61 11.57
CA MET A 451 9.11 8.58 11.19
C MET A 451 8.46 9.90 10.80
N VAL A 452 7.50 9.85 9.87
CA VAL A 452 6.81 11.07 9.40
C VAL A 452 6.08 11.75 10.54
N ASP A 453 5.27 11.03 11.32
CA ASP A 453 4.53 11.58 12.47
C ASP A 453 5.46 12.32 13.45
N SER A 454 6.56 11.67 13.84
CA SER A 454 7.50 12.23 14.81
C SER A 454 8.09 13.57 14.36
N VAL A 455 8.31 13.74 13.05
CA VAL A 455 8.87 14.95 12.48
C VAL A 455 7.79 16.01 12.27
N VAL A 456 6.70 15.68 11.58
CA VAL A 456 5.71 16.70 11.14
C VAL A 456 5.05 17.38 12.34
N ARG A 457 4.81 16.63 13.42
CA ARG A 457 4.22 17.17 14.66
C ARG A 457 5.12 18.15 15.38
N HIS A 458 6.44 18.03 15.22
CA HIS A 458 7.38 18.97 15.81
C HIS A 458 7.24 20.37 15.19
N PHE A 459 6.94 20.44 13.90
CA PHE A 459 6.81 21.70 13.14
C PHE A 459 5.36 22.17 12.96
N ASN A 460 4.39 21.28 13.18
CA ASN A 460 2.97 21.59 13.12
C ASN A 460 2.19 20.74 14.15
N THR A 461 1.71 21.35 15.23
CA THR A 461 0.97 20.62 16.29
C THR A 461 -0.38 20.06 15.82
N ASN A 462 -0.94 20.63 14.75
CA ASN A 462 -2.17 20.15 14.11
C ASN A 462 -1.89 19.04 13.07
N ALA A 463 -0.62 18.74 12.78
CA ALA A 463 -0.29 17.73 11.79
C ALA A 463 -0.73 16.33 12.25
N ARG A 464 -1.23 15.57 11.28
CA ARG A 464 -1.70 14.20 11.47
C ARG A 464 -1.31 13.32 10.28
N VAL A 465 -0.91 12.09 10.56
CA VAL A 465 -0.59 11.09 9.55
C VAL A 465 -1.78 10.17 9.27
N PHE A 466 -1.95 9.75 8.01
CA PHE A 466 -3.07 8.92 7.58
C PHE A 466 -2.59 7.70 6.80
N ILE A 467 -3.16 6.53 7.10
CA ILE A 467 -2.98 5.31 6.29
C ILE A 467 -3.96 5.30 5.12
N SER A 468 -3.47 5.15 3.89
CA SER A 468 -4.28 5.13 2.67
C SER A 468 -4.79 3.73 2.35
N LEU A 469 -6.10 3.55 2.20
CA LEU A 469 -6.74 2.25 2.05
C LEU A 469 -7.81 2.24 0.96
N THR A 470 -7.84 1.21 0.12
CA THR A 470 -8.91 1.01 -0.87
C THR A 470 -10.25 0.63 -0.23
N HIS A 471 -11.32 0.66 -1.04
CA HIS A 471 -12.66 0.15 -0.68
C HIS A 471 -12.70 -1.36 -0.38
N ARG A 472 -11.59 -2.11 -0.54
CA ARG A 472 -11.54 -3.58 -0.45
C ARG A 472 -11.48 -4.14 0.97
N TRP A 473 -12.25 -3.55 1.89
CA TRP A 473 -12.22 -3.73 3.36
C TRP A 473 -11.83 -5.13 3.87
N ASN A 474 -12.53 -6.17 3.40
CA ASN A 474 -12.32 -7.58 3.77
C ASN A 474 -12.47 -8.50 2.55
N ALA A 475 -11.96 -8.05 1.39
CA ALA A 475 -12.07 -8.79 0.14
C ALA A 475 -11.39 -10.17 0.23
N GLN A 476 -12.04 -11.20 -0.30
CA GLN A 476 -11.59 -12.61 -0.19
C GLN A 476 -10.57 -13.01 -1.27
N ASP A 477 -10.38 -12.16 -2.28
CA ASP A 477 -9.54 -12.39 -3.45
C ASP A 477 -8.21 -11.62 -3.38
N CYS A 478 -7.74 -11.31 -2.17
CA CYS A 478 -6.40 -10.78 -1.95
C CYS A 478 -5.34 -11.75 -2.50
N GLN A 479 -4.43 -11.22 -3.34
CA GLN A 479 -3.25 -11.95 -3.79
C GLN A 479 -2.25 -12.07 -2.64
N GLU A 480 -1.84 -13.32 -2.35
CA GLU A 480 -0.90 -13.63 -1.26
C GLU A 480 0.36 -12.75 -1.35
N ASN A 481 0.68 -12.10 -0.23
CA ASN A 481 1.87 -11.26 -0.06
C ASN A 481 1.97 -10.05 -1.02
N LYS A 482 0.91 -9.74 -1.75
CA LYS A 482 0.86 -8.66 -2.76
C LYS A 482 -0.20 -7.62 -2.43
N THR A 483 -1.34 -8.08 -1.93
CA THR A 483 -2.46 -7.24 -1.51
C THR A 483 -2.98 -7.73 -0.17
N TYR A 484 -3.53 -6.84 0.62
CA TYR A 484 -3.88 -7.05 2.02
C TYR A 484 -5.30 -6.54 2.26
N ALA A 485 -6.02 -7.13 3.22
CA ALA A 485 -7.32 -6.59 3.62
C ALA A 485 -7.10 -5.33 4.49
N PRO A 486 -7.69 -4.16 4.13
CA PRO A 486 -7.64 -2.94 4.94
C PRO A 486 -7.99 -3.15 6.42
N LYS A 487 -9.02 -3.95 6.73
CA LYS A 487 -9.39 -4.29 8.11
C LYS A 487 -8.22 -4.90 8.88
N ALA A 488 -7.52 -5.86 8.28
CA ALA A 488 -6.39 -6.54 8.91
C ALA A 488 -5.18 -5.61 9.07
N MET A 489 -4.95 -4.70 8.12
CA MET A 489 -3.89 -3.69 8.24
C MET A 489 -4.15 -2.71 9.39
N LEU A 490 -5.39 -2.26 9.57
CA LEU A 490 -5.75 -1.42 10.71
C LEU A 490 -5.57 -2.16 12.04
N GLN A 491 -5.88 -3.46 12.09
CA GLN A 491 -5.63 -4.29 13.29
C GLN A 491 -4.13 -4.34 13.62
N TRP A 492 -3.28 -4.50 12.61
CA TRP A 492 -1.83 -4.41 12.78
C TRP A 492 -1.40 -3.03 13.26
N LEU A 493 -1.88 -1.95 12.64
CA LEU A 493 -1.52 -0.58 13.03
C LEU A 493 -1.92 -0.29 14.49
N GLN A 494 -3.13 -0.66 14.89
CA GLN A 494 -3.60 -0.51 16.27
C GLN A 494 -2.76 -1.36 17.24
N LYS A 495 -2.39 -2.59 16.85
CA LYS A 495 -1.51 -3.45 17.66
C LYS A 495 -0.09 -2.90 17.82
N HIS A 496 0.46 -2.28 16.77
CA HIS A 496 1.72 -1.53 16.88
C HIS A 496 1.58 -0.36 17.86
N GLY A 497 0.48 0.40 17.80
CA GLY A 497 0.16 1.46 18.75
C GLY A 497 0.12 0.97 20.21
N GLN A 498 -0.54 -0.16 20.46
CA GLN A 498 -0.63 -0.77 21.79
C GLN A 498 0.70 -1.31 22.31
N THR A 499 1.58 -1.78 21.42
CA THR A 499 2.86 -2.40 21.79
C THR A 499 3.98 -1.37 21.96
N GLU A 500 4.07 -0.40 21.07
CA GLU A 500 5.22 0.53 20.95
C GLU A 500 4.89 1.98 21.32
N GLY A 501 3.69 2.23 21.87
CA GLY A 501 3.16 3.54 22.27
C GLY A 501 2.23 4.13 21.22
N ASP A 502 1.05 4.63 21.60
CA ASP A 502 0.06 5.16 20.66
C ASP A 502 0.48 6.50 20.04
N PHE A 503 -0.15 6.89 18.92
CA PHE A 503 0.12 8.13 18.19
C PHE A 503 -1.12 8.61 17.41
N PRO A 504 -1.17 9.88 16.99
CA PRO A 504 -2.35 10.44 16.33
C PRO A 504 -2.31 10.08 14.84
N TRP A 505 -2.72 8.86 14.52
CA TRP A 505 -3.00 8.46 13.15
C TRP A 505 -4.49 8.59 12.80
N GLY A 506 -4.79 8.65 11.51
CA GLY A 506 -6.13 8.59 10.93
C GLY A 506 -6.17 7.68 9.69
N VAL A 507 -7.33 7.61 9.02
CA VAL A 507 -7.54 6.78 7.82
C VAL A 507 -7.82 7.67 6.59
N ALA A 508 -7.05 7.49 5.52
CA ALA A 508 -7.31 8.06 4.21
C ALA A 508 -8.01 6.98 3.36
N TYR A 509 -9.35 6.96 3.37
CA TYR A 509 -10.13 5.87 2.79
C TYR A 509 -10.56 6.18 1.35
N HIS A 510 -10.54 5.20 0.46
CA HIS A 510 -10.95 5.33 -0.95
C HIS A 510 -12.26 4.56 -1.23
N PRO A 511 -13.43 5.00 -0.74
CA PRO A 511 -14.72 4.34 -0.96
C PRO A 511 -15.26 4.54 -2.37
N TYR A 512 -14.53 4.05 -3.38
CA TYR A 512 -15.05 3.93 -4.74
C TYR A 512 -16.29 3.01 -4.79
N PRO A 513 -17.15 3.15 -5.82
CA PRO A 513 -18.16 2.14 -6.10
C PRO A 513 -17.53 0.76 -6.32
N GLN A 514 -18.30 -0.30 -6.08
CA GLN A 514 -17.83 -1.68 -6.26
C GLN A 514 -17.24 -1.92 -7.66
N SER A 515 -17.88 -1.35 -8.69
CA SER A 515 -17.31 -1.26 -10.04
C SER A 515 -16.90 0.17 -10.32
N LEU A 516 -15.62 0.39 -10.62
CA LEU A 516 -15.12 1.73 -11.00
C LEU A 516 -15.79 2.30 -12.26
N TRP A 517 -16.44 1.45 -13.07
CA TRP A 517 -17.13 1.83 -14.30
C TRP A 517 -18.58 2.26 -14.07
N GLU A 518 -19.13 2.01 -12.89
CA GLU A 518 -20.52 2.31 -12.55
C GLU A 518 -20.58 3.42 -11.51
N SER A 519 -21.43 4.41 -11.74
CA SER A 519 -21.59 5.56 -10.84
C SER A 519 -22.68 5.33 -9.78
N ASP A 520 -23.54 4.32 -9.94
CA ASP A 520 -24.72 4.07 -9.12
C ASP A 520 -24.42 3.22 -7.87
N THR A 521 -23.44 3.65 -7.06
CA THR A 521 -22.97 2.93 -5.85
C THR A 521 -24.07 2.46 -4.88
N TRP A 522 -25.24 3.11 -4.85
CA TRP A 522 -26.39 2.63 -4.07
C TRP A 522 -26.89 1.24 -4.49
N ASN A 523 -26.60 0.81 -5.72
CA ASN A 523 -26.90 -0.51 -6.27
C ASN A 523 -25.79 -1.54 -6.04
N ASP A 524 -24.65 -1.17 -5.43
CA ASP A 524 -23.58 -2.13 -5.10
C ASP A 524 -24.14 -3.29 -4.25
N ASP A 525 -23.84 -4.54 -4.59
CA ASP A 525 -24.44 -5.73 -3.98
C ASP A 525 -23.51 -6.48 -3.01
N LEU A 526 -22.20 -6.31 -3.11
CA LEU A 526 -21.23 -6.86 -2.16
C LEU A 526 -21.19 -6.10 -0.81
N PRO A 527 -21.33 -4.77 -0.74
CA PRO A 527 -21.30 -4.04 0.52
C PRO A 527 -22.49 -4.42 1.41
N THR A 528 -22.21 -4.76 2.66
CA THR A 528 -23.19 -5.08 3.70
C THR A 528 -23.01 -4.17 4.92
N GLU A 529 -23.96 -4.19 5.85
CA GLU A 529 -23.88 -3.43 7.11
C GLU A 529 -23.02 -4.12 8.20
N SER A 530 -22.40 -5.27 7.91
CA SER A 530 -21.54 -5.99 8.85
C SER A 530 -20.13 -5.41 8.88
N PHE A 531 -19.46 -5.46 10.03
CA PHE A 531 -18.02 -5.16 10.13
C PHE A 531 -17.13 -6.13 9.35
N ASP A 532 -17.67 -7.27 8.89
CA ASP A 532 -16.98 -8.24 8.02
C ASP A 532 -17.33 -8.07 6.54
N THR A 533 -18.02 -6.98 6.17
CA THR A 533 -18.37 -6.67 4.78
C THR A 533 -17.17 -6.79 3.84
N PRO A 534 -17.30 -7.41 2.65
CA PRO A 534 -16.18 -7.53 1.72
C PRO A 534 -15.64 -6.16 1.28
N LEU A 535 -16.55 -5.22 1.02
CA LEU A 535 -16.24 -3.86 0.56
C LEU A 535 -16.88 -2.82 1.48
N ILE A 536 -16.24 -1.67 1.61
CA ILE A 536 -16.87 -0.44 2.10
C ILE A 536 -16.83 0.58 0.96
N THR A 537 -18.00 0.88 0.40
CA THR A 537 -18.20 1.89 -0.64
C THR A 537 -18.99 3.06 -0.03
N ILE A 538 -19.37 4.06 -0.83
CA ILE A 538 -20.26 5.13 -0.35
C ILE A 538 -21.58 4.57 0.20
N LYS A 539 -22.06 3.43 -0.33
CA LYS A 539 -23.34 2.81 0.09
C LYS A 539 -23.41 2.51 1.59
N ASN A 540 -22.35 1.92 2.14
CA ASN A 540 -22.27 1.43 3.52
C ASN A 540 -21.12 2.09 4.29
N LEU A 541 -20.74 3.32 3.93
CA LEU A 541 -19.62 4.03 4.57
C LEU A 541 -19.80 4.19 6.09
N SER A 542 -21.04 4.17 6.58
CA SER A 542 -21.40 4.12 8.00
C SER A 542 -20.79 2.93 8.75
N VAL A 543 -20.44 1.84 8.06
CA VAL A 543 -19.72 0.69 8.66
C VAL A 543 -18.34 1.12 9.16
N LEU A 544 -17.60 1.91 8.38
CA LEU A 544 -16.28 2.42 8.80
C LEU A 544 -16.39 3.36 10.01
N ASP A 545 -17.38 4.25 9.96
CA ASP A 545 -17.67 5.17 11.07
C ASP A 545 -17.98 4.41 12.36
N ARG A 546 -18.94 3.49 12.33
CA ARG A 546 -19.28 2.64 13.48
C ARG A 546 -18.11 1.78 13.95
N PHE A 547 -17.29 1.29 13.02
CA PHE A 547 -16.13 0.46 13.35
C PHE A 547 -15.10 1.22 14.18
N LEU A 548 -14.75 2.44 13.77
CA LEU A 548 -13.78 3.31 14.46
C LEU A 548 -14.31 3.89 15.78
N ASN A 549 -15.63 3.84 16.01
CA ASN A 549 -16.25 4.24 17.27
C ASN A 549 -16.22 3.14 18.35
N GLN A 550 -15.81 1.89 18.04
CA GLN A 550 -15.71 0.86 19.08
C GLN A 550 -14.53 1.16 20.03
N PRO A 551 -14.62 0.80 21.33
CA PRO A 551 -13.62 1.17 22.34
C PRO A 551 -12.18 0.78 22.00
N GLU A 552 -11.97 -0.35 21.31
CA GLU A 552 -10.65 -0.84 20.94
C GLU A 552 -9.98 -0.04 19.80
N TRP A 553 -10.71 0.83 19.10
CA TRP A 553 -10.22 1.66 17.99
C TRP A 553 -9.97 3.11 18.36
N LEU A 554 -10.42 3.53 19.54
CA LEU A 554 -10.16 4.86 20.06
C LEU A 554 -8.65 5.07 20.28
N ASP A 555 -8.22 6.32 20.16
CA ASP A 555 -6.87 6.70 20.59
C ASP A 555 -6.73 6.59 22.11
N SER A 556 -5.50 6.65 22.62
CA SER A 556 -5.24 6.54 24.07
C SER A 556 -5.86 7.66 24.91
N SER A 557 -6.39 8.72 24.29
CA SER A 557 -7.17 9.78 24.95
C SER A 557 -8.69 9.56 24.87
N GLY A 558 -9.15 8.45 24.28
CA GLY A 558 -10.55 8.09 24.16
C GLY A 558 -11.29 8.73 22.98
N ARG A 559 -10.57 9.26 21.98
CA ARG A 559 -11.18 9.91 20.81
C ARG A 559 -11.19 9.01 19.59
N VAL A 560 -12.22 9.20 18.75
CA VAL A 560 -12.34 8.53 17.46
C VAL A 560 -11.24 9.04 16.52
N ARG A 561 -10.63 8.12 15.78
CA ARG A 561 -9.59 8.45 14.80
C ARG A 561 -10.25 9.00 13.53
N PRO A 562 -9.77 10.15 13.00
CA PRO A 562 -10.44 10.81 11.90
C PRO A 562 -10.22 10.08 10.57
N VAL A 563 -11.19 10.25 9.67
CA VAL A 563 -11.16 9.70 8.32
C VAL A 563 -11.21 10.85 7.32
N ILE A 564 -10.37 10.76 6.29
CA ILE A 564 -10.48 11.56 5.07
C ILE A 564 -10.87 10.61 3.96
N CYS A 565 -11.97 10.87 3.26
CA CYS A 565 -12.24 10.21 2.00
C CYS A 565 -11.36 10.87 0.94
N SER A 566 -10.17 10.32 0.68
CA SER A 566 -9.07 11.01 -0.01
C SER A 566 -9.01 10.82 -1.52
N GLU A 567 -9.67 9.79 -2.05
CA GLU A 567 -9.74 9.52 -3.48
C GLU A 567 -10.95 8.66 -3.88
N GLN A 568 -11.97 9.25 -4.52
CA GLN A 568 -13.10 8.52 -5.11
C GLN A 568 -13.68 9.32 -6.29
N GLY A 569 -14.14 8.63 -7.32
CA GLY A 569 -14.73 9.25 -8.50
C GLY A 569 -15.82 8.38 -9.11
N PHE A 570 -16.67 9.01 -9.91
CA PHE A 570 -17.79 8.35 -10.57
C PHE A 570 -17.59 8.42 -12.08
N HIS A 571 -17.50 7.27 -12.74
CA HIS A 571 -17.24 7.18 -14.18
C HIS A 571 -18.40 7.74 -14.98
N ALA A 572 -18.13 8.76 -15.79
CA ALA A 572 -19.08 9.29 -16.76
C ALA A 572 -18.40 9.80 -18.03
N PRO A 573 -18.51 9.06 -19.15
CA PRO A 573 -18.00 9.53 -20.43
C PRO A 573 -18.87 10.66 -20.98
N GLU A 574 -18.23 11.65 -21.61
CA GLU A 574 -18.89 12.86 -22.13
C GLU A 574 -19.90 12.58 -23.25
N THR A 575 -19.88 11.38 -23.83
CA THR A 575 -20.78 10.96 -24.90
C THR A 575 -22.06 10.29 -24.39
N ASP A 576 -22.21 10.10 -23.08
CA ASP A 576 -23.36 9.44 -22.46
C ASP A 576 -24.03 10.36 -21.43
N ASP A 577 -25.09 11.05 -21.87
CA ASP A 577 -25.88 11.95 -21.04
C ASP A 577 -26.46 11.26 -19.80
N ALA A 578 -26.89 10.00 -19.91
CA ALA A 578 -27.43 9.26 -18.78
C ALA A 578 -26.35 9.00 -17.72
N SER A 579 -25.12 8.68 -18.16
CA SER A 579 -23.98 8.52 -17.26
C SER A 579 -23.57 9.84 -16.59
N LEU A 580 -23.59 10.96 -17.32
CA LEU A 580 -23.35 12.29 -16.75
C LEU A 580 -24.38 12.68 -15.67
N GLN A 581 -25.65 12.30 -15.86
CA GLN A 581 -26.68 12.48 -14.84
C GLN A 581 -26.48 11.53 -13.65
N ARG A 582 -26.10 10.26 -13.89
CA ARG A 582 -25.77 9.31 -12.81
C ARG A 582 -24.57 9.78 -11.97
N GLN A 583 -23.53 10.34 -12.58
CA GLN A 583 -22.41 10.95 -11.85
C GLN A 583 -22.88 12.08 -10.93
N SER A 584 -23.78 12.94 -11.43
CA SER A 584 -24.36 14.03 -10.62
C SER A 584 -25.22 13.49 -9.47
N ALA A 585 -26.03 12.45 -9.73
CA ALA A 585 -26.79 11.75 -8.71
C ALA A 585 -25.85 11.15 -7.64
N ALA A 586 -24.76 10.49 -8.03
CA ALA A 586 -23.77 9.90 -7.12
C ALA A 586 -23.12 10.92 -6.20
N LEU A 587 -22.79 12.12 -6.70
CA LEU A 587 -22.28 13.22 -5.87
C LEU A 587 -23.29 13.64 -4.79
N VAL A 588 -24.56 13.79 -5.15
CA VAL A 588 -25.62 14.18 -4.21
C VAL A 588 -25.90 13.07 -3.19
N TYR A 589 -25.91 11.81 -3.63
CA TYR A 589 -26.03 10.65 -2.76
C TYR A 589 -24.87 10.59 -1.75
N THR A 590 -23.64 10.83 -2.22
CA THR A 590 -22.44 10.84 -1.38
C THR A 590 -22.54 11.90 -0.30
N TRP A 591 -22.88 13.13 -0.67
CA TRP A 591 -23.03 14.22 0.29
C TRP A 591 -24.17 13.97 1.30
N LYS A 592 -25.21 13.23 0.88
CA LYS A 592 -26.23 12.72 1.80
C LYS A 592 -25.70 11.73 2.81
N GLN A 593 -24.85 10.79 2.42
CA GLN A 593 -24.30 9.82 3.37
C GLN A 593 -23.35 10.47 4.36
N LEU A 594 -22.54 11.42 3.88
CA LEU A 594 -21.52 12.10 4.70
C LEU A 594 -22.09 12.97 5.83
N SER A 595 -23.32 13.47 5.72
CA SER A 595 -23.90 14.38 6.73
C SER A 595 -24.08 13.75 8.11
N ASP A 596 -24.13 12.42 8.19
CA ASP A 596 -24.47 11.69 9.41
C ASP A 596 -23.24 10.96 10.01
N LEU A 597 -22.04 11.15 9.45
CA LEU A 597 -20.83 10.42 9.85
C LEU A 597 -19.86 11.31 10.63
N GLY A 598 -19.70 11.01 11.93
CA GLY A 598 -18.91 11.84 12.84
C GLY A 598 -17.39 11.66 12.73
N SER A 599 -16.92 10.53 12.22
CA SER A 599 -15.50 10.24 12.02
C SER A 599 -14.91 10.86 10.75
N ILE A 600 -15.74 11.16 9.75
CA ILE A 600 -15.28 11.70 8.46
C ILE A 600 -15.08 13.21 8.59
N ILE A 601 -13.85 13.69 8.39
CA ILE A 601 -13.53 15.12 8.53
C ILE A 601 -13.42 15.86 7.18
N ALA A 602 -13.16 15.12 6.09
CA ALA A 602 -13.03 15.69 4.75
C ALA A 602 -13.37 14.66 3.66
N PHE A 603 -13.87 15.16 2.53
CA PHE A 603 -14.14 14.40 1.31
C PHE A 603 -13.49 15.10 0.11
N ASP A 604 -12.47 14.47 -0.47
CA ASP A 604 -11.76 14.93 -1.66
C ASP A 604 -12.20 14.15 -2.88
N TYR A 605 -13.01 14.79 -3.74
CA TYR A 605 -13.45 14.15 -4.97
C TYR A 605 -12.29 14.00 -5.98
N HIS A 606 -12.12 12.79 -6.50
CA HIS A 606 -11.20 12.44 -7.57
C HIS A 606 -11.98 12.44 -8.89
N ARG A 607 -11.85 13.44 -9.77
CA ARG A 607 -10.82 14.50 -9.83
C ARG A 607 -11.39 15.75 -10.52
N PRO A 608 -10.66 16.88 -10.57
CA PRO A 608 -11.16 18.09 -11.22
C PRO A 608 -11.40 17.93 -12.74
N ILE A 609 -10.53 17.18 -13.44
CA ILE A 609 -10.51 17.05 -14.90
C ILE A 609 -10.22 15.58 -15.25
N ASP A 610 -10.92 15.01 -16.22
CA ASP A 610 -10.64 13.66 -16.74
C ASP A 610 -9.17 13.50 -17.16
N HIS A 611 -8.63 12.30 -16.97
CA HIS A 611 -7.26 11.99 -17.34
C HIS A 611 -7.18 10.95 -18.45
N PRO A 612 -6.31 11.12 -19.45
CA PRO A 612 -6.16 10.13 -20.51
C PRO A 612 -5.57 8.79 -20.00
N ASN A 613 -4.80 8.82 -18.92
CA ASN A 613 -4.07 7.64 -18.40
C ASN A 613 -4.69 7.09 -17.11
N GLU A 614 -6.01 6.88 -17.10
CA GLU A 614 -6.76 6.25 -16.00
C GLU A 614 -7.43 4.94 -16.43
N GLY A 615 -6.78 4.17 -17.30
CA GLY A 615 -7.34 2.90 -17.79
C GLY A 615 -8.67 3.05 -18.56
N GLY A 616 -8.97 4.25 -19.06
CA GLY A 616 -10.21 4.58 -19.76
C GLY A 616 -11.31 5.20 -18.87
N LEU A 617 -11.08 5.34 -17.56
CA LEU A 617 -12.03 5.99 -16.68
C LEU A 617 -12.17 7.51 -16.98
N ARG A 618 -13.33 8.04 -16.62
CA ARG A 618 -13.75 9.43 -16.85
C ARG A 618 -14.38 9.99 -15.58
N LEU A 619 -13.54 10.17 -14.56
CA LEU A 619 -13.95 10.52 -13.19
C LEU A 619 -14.06 12.03 -12.95
N GLY A 620 -13.56 12.84 -13.88
CA GLY A 620 -13.47 14.29 -13.76
C GLY A 620 -14.84 14.96 -13.60
N LEU A 621 -14.89 16.04 -12.81
CA LEU A 621 -15.99 17.03 -12.86
C LEU A 621 -16.02 17.79 -14.21
N ARG A 622 -14.90 17.74 -14.94
CA ARG A 622 -14.71 18.29 -16.28
C ARG A 622 -14.15 17.20 -17.19
N GLY A 623 -14.47 17.30 -18.49
CA GLY A 623 -14.03 16.39 -19.54
C GLY A 623 -12.53 16.45 -19.83
N LEU A 624 -12.08 15.77 -20.89
CA LEU A 624 -10.66 15.79 -21.27
C LEU A 624 -10.21 17.18 -21.75
N VAL A 625 -8.95 17.52 -21.46
CA VAL A 625 -8.34 18.77 -21.94
C VAL A 625 -8.21 18.78 -23.47
N SER A 626 -8.44 19.94 -24.07
CA SER A 626 -8.21 20.18 -25.49
C SER A 626 -7.67 21.58 -25.73
N LYS A 627 -7.21 21.89 -26.95
CA LYS A 627 -6.78 23.26 -27.30
C LYS A 627 -7.88 24.31 -27.08
N ARG A 628 -9.15 23.93 -27.28
CA ARG A 628 -10.30 24.82 -27.07
C ARG A 628 -10.72 24.89 -25.60
N HIS A 629 -10.52 23.81 -24.85
CA HIS A 629 -10.87 23.69 -23.44
C HIS A 629 -9.65 23.23 -22.62
N PRO A 630 -8.75 24.15 -22.24
CA PRO A 630 -7.51 23.80 -21.54
C PRO A 630 -7.73 23.21 -20.14
N LEU A 631 -8.92 23.42 -19.54
CA LEU A 631 -9.36 22.78 -18.30
C LEU A 631 -10.45 21.73 -18.53
N GLY A 632 -10.63 21.27 -19.77
CA GLY A 632 -11.76 20.41 -20.16
C GLY A 632 -13.12 21.14 -20.16
N PRO A 633 -14.09 20.68 -20.96
CA PRO A 633 -15.46 21.18 -20.88
C PRO A 633 -16.08 20.79 -19.53
N ALA A 634 -16.94 21.64 -18.97
CA ALA A 634 -17.61 21.33 -17.71
C ALA A 634 -18.64 20.22 -17.93
N LYS A 635 -18.66 19.20 -17.06
CA LYS A 635 -19.76 18.22 -17.00
C LYS A 635 -20.87 18.75 -16.09
N PRO A 636 -22.11 18.21 -16.15
CA PRO A 636 -23.17 18.53 -15.18
C PRO A 636 -22.76 18.32 -13.71
N ALA A 637 -21.81 17.41 -13.48
CA ALA A 637 -21.19 17.17 -12.18
C ALA A 637 -20.49 18.40 -11.60
N TRP A 638 -19.96 19.31 -12.44
CA TRP A 638 -19.32 20.55 -11.99
C TRP A 638 -20.27 21.44 -11.19
N SER A 639 -21.41 21.79 -11.79
CA SER A 639 -22.44 22.61 -11.14
C SER A 639 -23.09 21.88 -9.97
N THR A 640 -23.21 20.56 -10.06
CA THR A 640 -23.68 19.73 -8.95
C THR A 640 -22.74 19.84 -7.75
N TYR A 641 -21.42 19.68 -7.97
CA TYR A 641 -20.41 19.76 -6.91
C TYR A 641 -20.32 21.15 -6.28
N GLN A 642 -20.47 22.20 -7.11
CA GLN A 642 -20.60 23.58 -6.65
C GLN A 642 -21.76 23.75 -5.65
N ALA A 643 -22.93 23.16 -5.95
CA ALA A 643 -24.12 23.30 -5.12
C ALA A 643 -24.09 22.49 -3.80
N LEU A 644 -23.25 21.44 -3.69
CA LEU A 644 -23.12 20.68 -2.45
C LEU A 644 -22.63 21.57 -1.28
N GLY A 645 -23.19 21.38 -0.09
CA GLY A 645 -22.96 22.19 1.10
C GLY A 645 -23.64 23.56 1.08
N THR A 646 -24.52 23.83 0.10
CA THR A 646 -25.26 25.10 -0.02
C THR A 646 -26.79 24.86 0.03
N GLU A 647 -27.57 25.94 0.12
CA GLU A 647 -29.05 25.85 0.06
C GLU A 647 -29.57 25.15 -1.22
N ALA A 648 -28.83 25.27 -2.33
CA ALA A 648 -29.21 24.65 -3.61
C ALA A 648 -29.14 23.11 -3.59
N GLU A 649 -28.39 22.52 -2.65
CA GLU A 649 -28.26 21.08 -2.52
C GLU A 649 -29.61 20.40 -2.26
N MET A 650 -30.50 21.03 -1.49
CA MET A 650 -31.81 20.48 -1.15
C MET A 650 -32.67 20.22 -2.40
N GLN A 651 -32.59 21.11 -3.39
CA GLN A 651 -33.27 20.94 -4.68
C GLN A 651 -32.66 19.80 -5.50
N LEU A 652 -31.33 19.66 -5.47
CA LEU A 652 -30.66 18.54 -6.13
C LEU A 652 -31.01 17.20 -5.48
N ARG A 653 -31.12 17.14 -4.15
CA ARG A 653 -31.58 15.94 -3.43
C ARG A 653 -32.95 15.50 -3.91
N GLN A 654 -33.92 16.42 -4.00
CA GLN A 654 -35.26 16.12 -4.53
C GLN A 654 -35.21 15.63 -5.98
N THR A 655 -34.40 16.27 -6.82
CA THR A 655 -34.25 15.93 -8.24
C THR A 655 -33.71 14.52 -8.45
N PHE A 656 -32.69 14.13 -7.68
CA PHE A 656 -32.00 12.86 -7.87
C PHE A 656 -32.50 11.74 -6.94
N GLN A 657 -33.38 12.01 -5.97
CA GLN A 657 -33.88 11.02 -5.00
C GLN A 657 -34.44 9.75 -5.65
N GLN A 658 -35.11 9.88 -6.79
CA GLN A 658 -35.67 8.77 -7.56
C GLN A 658 -34.64 7.71 -7.97
N HIS A 659 -33.34 8.06 -8.03
CA HIS A 659 -32.29 7.12 -8.40
C HIS A 659 -31.99 6.08 -7.31
N TRP A 660 -32.08 6.45 -6.02
CA TRP A 660 -31.69 5.60 -4.89
C TRP A 660 -32.83 5.31 -3.90
N GLN A 661 -34.01 5.89 -4.13
CA GLN A 661 -35.26 5.48 -3.48
C GLN A 661 -36.28 5.23 -4.58
N PRO A 662 -36.32 4.00 -5.15
CA PRO A 662 -37.38 3.65 -6.08
C PRO A 662 -38.70 3.86 -5.35
N SER A 663 -39.58 4.70 -5.90
CA SER A 663 -40.95 4.87 -5.42
C SER A 663 -41.54 3.48 -5.17
N GLY A 664 -41.99 3.25 -3.93
CA GLY A 664 -42.50 1.96 -3.50
C GLY A 664 -43.45 1.39 -4.54
N ARG A 665 -43.35 0.08 -4.79
CA ARG A 665 -44.39 -0.64 -5.51
C ARG A 665 -45.71 -0.29 -4.84
N ASN A 666 -46.53 0.52 -5.50
CA ASN A 666 -47.95 0.60 -5.16
C ASN A 666 -48.45 -0.84 -5.23
N HIS A 667 -49.10 -1.26 -4.15
CA HIS A 667 -49.64 -2.60 -3.92
C HIS A 667 -50.44 -3.14 -5.10
#